data_AF-A0A7C5ZEL4-F1
#
_entry.id   AF-A0A7C5ZEL4-F1
#
_cell.length_a   1.000
_cell.length_b   1.000
_cell.length_c   1.000
_cell.angle_alpha   90.00
_cell.angle_beta   90.00
_cell.angle_gamma   90.00
#
_symmetry.space_group_name_H-M   'P 1'
#
loop_
_entity.id
_entity.type
_entity.pdbx_description
1 polymer ?
#
loop_
_entity_poly.entity_id
_entity_poly.type
_entity_poly.pdbx_seq_one_letter_code
_entity_poly.pdbx_strand_id
1 'polypeptide(L)'
;MIDNAYVNQAGPLAEAMIAEHTRMFGGEYLAALRAIQSGVIPEPASLGLFAGAAAWALKRRPRRASKLVAAAGALALAGSASAQTTITEDFTVDPNWDALNNRTAPQNYGWSNTDFTGTAVNPPGGTATGAGEIGGVIQRSSSPENFYGRVINPINLAEPFEAKGVIHLVRPDGGSGINLGWFNNFDFYGSGGDPHNFIGVLFDDGRTPYVSVYDSAGSRQRTSTGMILPTGTTVPFSIAYDPSVGDFGALTLMISGAFATMTLDSTITGVGELNRFGLFAVSADGASSELYIDDLTLTTGVITPVEPTWSVDSSGDWNVSTNWAGGIPNAVDAKANFLGAITTSRTVFTDAPVVVGSMKFDNANRYVIAGTGSLSVQVSTGAGSISVMNGSQKINLPLFFESNTDIAVASGATLTISDPMTVRAGRTVSKTGNMPIEAQVTIEAGGVLNLGAGPSSMYKAPILGAGAKVNITGDGVNILEGNLATVTAQIKTALENGGNFDWQGPGIGSTRAFQQNQTAGSFLYGLGVILNDLAQVGGSGPIYSTFNGQDVAADDVLVKFTYFGDADLSGSIDATDYSLIDNGYVNSLTGWLNGDFDYSGSIDATDYALIDNAYVNQAGPLAEAMIAEHTRMFGGEYLAALRAIQSGVIPEPASLGLLLGVACSLRRPGRVRSTRS
;
A
#
# COMPACT_ATOMS: atom_id res chain seq x y z
N MET A 1 -37.86 30.15 -31.01
CA MET A 1 -37.33 29.78 -32.33
C MET A 1 -35.98 29.15 -32.07
N ILE A 2 -35.83 27.88 -32.40
CA ILE A 2 -34.52 27.23 -32.48
C ILE A 2 -33.68 28.10 -33.42
N ASP A 3 -32.43 28.40 -33.08
CA ASP A 3 -31.60 29.19 -33.97
C ASP A 3 -31.48 28.43 -35.30
N ASN A 4 -32.10 28.98 -36.34
CA ASN A 4 -32.17 28.36 -37.67
C ASN A 4 -30.76 28.04 -38.18
N ALA A 5 -29.70 28.67 -37.67
CA ALA A 5 -28.31 28.39 -38.06
C ALA A 5 -27.86 26.95 -37.74
N TYR A 6 -28.24 26.39 -36.59
CA TYR A 6 -27.81 25.04 -36.17
C TYR A 6 -28.55 23.93 -36.95
N VAL A 7 -29.85 24.11 -37.11
CA VAL A 7 -30.72 23.22 -37.90
C VAL A 7 -30.32 23.24 -39.38
N ASN A 8 -29.95 24.41 -39.93
CA ASN A 8 -29.55 24.53 -41.34
C ASN A 8 -28.16 23.94 -41.66
N GLN A 9 -27.29 23.69 -40.66
CA GLN A 9 -26.00 23.00 -40.85
C GLN A 9 -26.12 21.49 -40.66
N ALA A 10 -27.05 21.06 -39.80
CA ALA A 10 -27.40 19.67 -39.57
C ALA A 10 -28.13 19.11 -40.81
N GLY A 11 -27.63 18.02 -41.41
CA GLY A 11 -28.37 17.34 -42.46
C GLY A 11 -29.75 16.84 -41.97
N PRO A 12 -30.67 16.41 -42.86
CA PRO A 12 -32.04 16.01 -42.51
C PRO A 12 -32.17 14.87 -41.48
N LEU A 13 -31.09 14.13 -41.24
CA LEU A 13 -31.01 13.09 -40.22
C LEU A 13 -30.78 13.69 -38.83
N ALA A 14 -29.83 14.61 -38.70
CA ALA A 14 -29.56 15.30 -37.45
C ALA A 14 -30.74 16.19 -36.99
N GLU A 15 -31.48 16.81 -37.92
CA GLU A 15 -32.71 17.56 -37.58
C GLU A 15 -33.78 16.70 -36.89
N ALA A 16 -33.93 15.45 -37.31
CA ALA A 16 -34.95 14.55 -36.78
C ALA A 16 -34.52 13.90 -35.46
N MET A 17 -33.22 13.60 -35.30
CA MET A 17 -32.64 13.20 -34.02
C MET A 17 -32.88 14.28 -32.94
N ILE A 18 -32.57 15.55 -33.26
CA ILE A 18 -32.84 16.70 -32.38
C ILE A 18 -34.34 16.78 -32.04
N ALA A 19 -35.22 16.55 -33.02
CA ALA A 19 -36.66 16.56 -32.80
C ALA A 19 -37.11 15.44 -31.85
N GLU A 20 -36.47 14.27 -31.92
CA GLU A 20 -36.80 13.12 -31.07
C GLU A 20 -36.28 13.28 -29.64
N HIS A 21 -35.05 13.74 -29.44
CA HIS A 21 -34.55 14.08 -28.10
C HIS A 21 -35.33 15.24 -27.47
N THR A 22 -35.77 16.21 -28.29
CA THR A 22 -36.73 17.24 -27.83
C THR A 22 -38.07 16.63 -27.41
N ARG A 23 -38.55 15.58 -28.08
CA ARG A 23 -39.79 14.88 -27.71
C ARG A 23 -39.63 14.10 -26.40
N MET A 24 -38.45 13.54 -26.17
CA MET A 24 -38.11 12.74 -24.99
C MET A 24 -37.93 13.60 -23.73
N PHE A 25 -37.13 14.66 -23.82
CA PHE A 25 -36.73 15.49 -22.67
C PHE A 25 -37.46 16.86 -22.63
N GLY A 26 -38.24 17.17 -23.66
CA GLY A 26 -39.01 18.42 -23.72
C GLY A 26 -38.12 19.66 -23.77
N GLY A 27 -38.47 20.64 -22.94
CA GLY A 27 -37.76 21.92 -22.89
C GLY A 27 -36.35 21.84 -22.31
N GLU A 28 -36.05 20.80 -21.52
CA GLU A 28 -34.75 20.63 -20.86
C GLU A 28 -33.64 20.40 -21.89
N TYR A 29 -33.85 19.52 -22.86
CA TYR A 29 -32.92 19.28 -23.96
C TYR A 29 -32.66 20.55 -24.78
N LEU A 30 -33.71 21.28 -25.18
CA LEU A 30 -33.52 22.52 -25.94
C LEU A 30 -32.83 23.63 -25.12
N ALA A 31 -33.00 23.63 -23.80
CA ALA A 31 -32.29 24.56 -22.92
C ALA A 31 -30.81 24.17 -22.80
N ALA A 32 -30.52 22.87 -22.62
CA ALA A 32 -29.17 22.35 -22.54
C ALA A 32 -28.39 22.58 -23.83
N LEU A 33 -28.97 22.23 -24.98
CA LEU A 33 -28.37 22.46 -26.29
C LEU A 33 -28.01 23.94 -26.52
N ARG A 34 -28.89 24.87 -26.14
CA ARG A 34 -28.60 26.32 -26.24
C ARG A 34 -27.51 26.77 -25.29
N ALA A 35 -27.49 26.24 -24.07
CA ALA A 35 -26.44 26.55 -23.10
C ALA A 35 -25.08 26.10 -23.63
N ILE A 36 -24.99 24.87 -24.14
CA ILE A 36 -23.76 24.28 -24.71
C ILE A 36 -23.27 25.14 -25.89
N GLN A 37 -24.17 25.51 -26.80
CA GLN A 37 -23.85 26.40 -27.92
C GLN A 37 -23.41 27.81 -27.50
N SER A 38 -23.70 28.21 -26.26
CA SER A 38 -23.27 29.48 -25.67
C SER A 38 -22.03 29.37 -24.79
N GLY A 39 -21.38 28.19 -24.72
CA GLY A 39 -20.19 27.97 -23.91
C GLY A 39 -20.46 27.58 -22.46
N VAL A 40 -21.64 27.02 -22.15
CA VAL A 40 -22.03 26.61 -20.81
C VAL A 40 -22.50 25.16 -20.82
N ILE A 41 -21.97 24.34 -19.91
CA ILE A 41 -22.54 23.02 -19.62
C ILE A 41 -23.50 23.22 -18.45
N PRO A 42 -24.82 23.05 -18.64
CA PRO A 42 -25.76 23.17 -17.54
C PRO A 42 -25.57 22.02 -16.57
N GLU A 43 -25.50 22.34 -15.28
CA GLU A 43 -25.67 21.35 -14.21
C GLU A 43 -26.98 20.58 -14.43
N PRO A 44 -27.02 19.27 -14.12
CA PRO A 44 -28.24 18.49 -14.23
C PRO A 44 -29.35 19.24 -13.48
N ALA A 45 -30.48 19.47 -14.17
CA ALA A 45 -31.65 20.01 -13.51
C ALA A 45 -31.94 19.04 -12.35
N SER A 46 -31.89 19.52 -11.10
CA SER A 46 -32.21 18.71 -9.93
C SER A 46 -33.66 18.23 -10.07
N LEU A 47 -33.86 17.10 -10.74
CA LEU A 47 -35.15 16.47 -10.90
C LEU A 47 -35.57 16.05 -9.50
N GLY A 48 -36.50 16.82 -8.93
CA GLY A 48 -37.15 16.48 -7.69
C GLY A 48 -37.64 15.04 -7.79
N LEU A 49 -37.00 14.15 -7.02
CA LEU A 49 -37.38 12.76 -6.91
C LEU A 49 -38.90 12.64 -6.71
N PHE A 50 -39.60 12.14 -7.72
CA PHE A 50 -40.76 11.30 -7.44
C PHE A 50 -40.21 10.00 -6.83
N ALA A 51 -39.98 10.03 -5.51
CA ALA A 51 -39.64 8.87 -4.71
C ALA A 51 -40.83 7.89 -4.72
N GLY A 52 -40.85 7.02 -5.74
CA GLY A 52 -41.85 6.00 -5.96
C GLY A 52 -41.33 4.58 -5.75
N ALA A 53 -40.40 4.34 -4.81
CA ALA A 53 -40.02 2.96 -4.43
C ALA A 53 -39.26 2.90 -3.08
N ALA A 54 -39.96 3.14 -1.96
CA ALA A 54 -39.44 2.76 -0.64
C ALA A 54 -40.61 2.39 0.30
N ALA A 55 -41.22 1.24 0.05
CA ALA A 55 -42.21 0.66 0.96
C ALA A 55 -42.16 -0.87 0.95
N TRP A 56 -41.03 -1.45 1.35
CA TRP A 56 -41.05 -2.82 1.88
C TRP A 56 -39.97 -3.05 2.95
N ALA A 57 -40.13 -2.39 4.09
CA ALA A 57 -39.52 -2.81 5.34
C ALA A 57 -40.38 -2.35 6.53
N LEU A 58 -41.26 -3.22 7.02
CA LEU A 58 -41.47 -3.49 8.46
C LEU A 58 -42.65 -4.45 8.65
N LYS A 59 -42.38 -5.69 9.08
CA LYS A 59 -43.07 -6.31 10.22
C LYS A 59 -42.54 -7.71 10.50
N ARG A 60 -41.83 -7.83 11.64
CA ARG A 60 -42.02 -8.83 12.73
C ARG A 60 -40.68 -9.33 13.28
N ARG A 61 -40.30 -8.76 14.43
CA ARG A 61 -39.81 -9.54 15.59
C ARG A 61 -41.05 -9.93 16.43
N PRO A 62 -41.03 -10.91 17.37
CA PRO A 62 -39.87 -11.34 18.16
C PRO A 62 -39.81 -12.83 18.65
N ARG A 63 -38.73 -13.13 19.41
CA ARG A 63 -38.56 -14.11 20.52
C ARG A 63 -38.23 -15.59 20.24
N ARG A 64 -36.99 -15.97 20.61
CA ARG A 64 -36.58 -17.00 21.63
C ARG A 64 -35.04 -16.95 21.70
N ALA A 65 -34.36 -16.55 22.77
CA ALA A 65 -34.23 -17.12 24.12
C ALA A 65 -33.58 -18.53 24.14
N SER A 66 -32.41 -18.58 24.79
CA SER A 66 -31.76 -19.72 25.47
C SER A 66 -30.78 -20.57 24.65
N LYS A 67 -29.48 -20.35 24.86
CA LYS A 67 -28.58 -21.24 25.63
C LYS A 67 -27.13 -20.75 25.53
N LEU A 68 -26.72 -19.94 26.50
CA LEU A 68 -25.33 -19.76 26.90
C LEU A 68 -24.99 -20.94 27.81
N VAL A 69 -24.06 -21.79 27.37
CA VAL A 69 -23.47 -22.84 28.21
C VAL A 69 -22.17 -22.29 28.78
N ALA A 70 -22.20 -22.13 30.10
CA ALA A 70 -21.12 -22.13 31.09
C ALA A 70 -19.67 -21.95 30.59
N ALA A 71 -19.11 -20.77 30.83
CA ALA A 71 -17.71 -20.61 31.19
C ALA A 71 -17.65 -20.23 32.68
N ALA A 72 -17.56 -21.24 33.54
CA ALA A 72 -17.23 -21.08 34.94
C ALA A 72 -16.14 -22.11 35.26
N GLY A 73 -14.93 -21.63 35.49
CA GLY A 73 -13.81 -22.49 35.87
C GLY A 73 -12.42 -21.91 35.55
N ALA A 74 -12.11 -20.72 36.05
CA ALA A 74 -10.72 -20.30 36.28
C ALA A 74 -10.69 -19.16 37.30
N LEU A 75 -10.76 -19.50 38.58
CA LEU A 75 -10.33 -18.62 39.67
C LEU A 75 -9.15 -19.34 40.37
N ALA A 76 -7.93 -18.92 40.02
CA ALA A 76 -6.61 -19.19 40.63
C ALA A 76 -5.58 -19.16 39.49
N LEU A 77 -4.53 -18.35 39.44
CA LEU A 77 -3.96 -17.38 40.36
C LEU A 77 -3.59 -16.15 39.51
N ALA A 78 -3.96 -14.94 39.94
CA ALA A 78 -3.20 -13.77 39.52
C ALA A 78 -1.85 -13.89 40.25
N GLY A 79 -0.87 -14.51 39.58
CA GLY A 79 0.52 -14.27 39.91
C GLY A 79 0.72 -12.77 39.78
N SER A 80 1.03 -12.11 40.89
CA SER A 80 1.48 -10.72 40.88
C SER A 80 2.60 -10.62 39.86
N ALA A 81 2.36 -9.91 38.76
CA ALA A 81 3.41 -9.60 37.78
C ALA A 81 4.60 -9.02 38.55
N SER A 82 5.78 -9.61 38.38
CA SER A 82 6.97 -9.12 39.06
C SER A 82 7.22 -7.67 38.63
N ALA A 83 7.62 -6.83 39.59
CA ALA A 83 7.98 -5.45 39.30
C ALA A 83 9.15 -5.42 38.30
N GLN A 84 9.10 -4.49 37.34
CA GLN A 84 10.18 -4.31 36.37
C GLN A 84 11.50 -4.08 37.13
N THR A 85 12.51 -4.90 36.82
CA THR A 85 13.86 -4.75 37.34
C THR A 85 14.78 -4.36 36.20
N THR A 86 15.55 -3.28 36.37
CA THR A 86 16.52 -2.80 35.37
C THR A 86 17.91 -2.70 35.99
N ILE A 87 18.90 -3.22 35.27
CA ILE A 87 20.33 -3.12 35.58
C ILE A 87 20.99 -2.41 34.40
N THR A 88 21.77 -1.36 34.68
CA THR A 88 22.55 -0.64 33.67
C THR A 88 24.02 -0.69 34.05
N GLU A 89 24.87 -1.01 33.09
CA GLU A 89 26.31 -1.19 33.25
C GLU A 89 27.01 -0.46 32.09
N ASP A 90 27.68 0.65 32.40
CA ASP A 90 28.48 1.45 31.46
C ASP A 90 29.94 1.01 31.39
N PHE A 91 30.31 0.02 32.20
CA PHE A 91 31.65 -0.56 32.29
C PHE A 91 32.84 0.40 32.47
N THR A 92 32.60 1.67 32.80
CA THR A 92 33.68 2.64 33.11
C THR A 92 34.51 2.24 34.34
N VAL A 93 33.99 1.30 35.14
CA VAL A 93 34.65 0.64 36.26
C VAL A 93 34.38 -0.86 36.17
N ASP A 94 35.36 -1.69 36.57
CA ASP A 94 35.18 -3.14 36.66
C ASP A 94 33.96 -3.48 37.53
N PRO A 95 32.91 -4.08 36.96
CA PRO A 95 31.69 -4.37 37.69
C PRO A 95 31.82 -5.61 38.58
N ASN A 96 32.99 -6.28 38.57
CA ASN A 96 33.29 -7.50 39.33
C ASN A 96 32.23 -8.59 39.11
N TRP A 97 31.84 -8.80 37.85
CA TRP A 97 30.90 -9.86 37.49
C TRP A 97 31.43 -11.25 37.82
N ASP A 98 30.51 -12.19 37.96
CA ASP A 98 30.82 -13.59 38.25
C ASP A 98 31.58 -14.21 37.07
N ALA A 99 32.52 -15.11 37.38
CA ALA A 99 33.54 -15.52 36.43
C ALA A 99 34.03 -16.94 36.72
N LEU A 100 34.19 -17.74 35.65
CA LEU A 100 34.76 -19.09 35.71
C LEU A 100 35.70 -19.27 34.52
N ASN A 101 36.98 -19.58 34.76
CA ASN A 101 38.00 -19.94 33.77
C ASN A 101 38.14 -19.00 32.52
N ASN A 102 37.51 -17.83 32.52
CA ASN A 102 37.51 -16.86 31.41
C ASN A 102 38.85 -16.15 31.19
N ARG A 103 39.74 -16.21 32.19
CA ARG A 103 41.14 -15.75 32.11
C ARG A 103 42.15 -16.90 32.11
N THR A 104 41.69 -18.14 32.01
CA THR A 104 42.54 -19.33 31.92
C THR A 104 42.77 -19.65 30.44
N ALA A 105 44.04 -19.67 30.01
CA ALA A 105 44.40 -19.95 28.62
C ALA A 105 43.72 -21.23 28.10
N PRO A 106 43.10 -21.22 26.90
CA PRO A 106 43.24 -20.16 25.88
C PRO A 106 42.29 -18.96 26.04
N GLN A 107 41.40 -18.96 27.04
CA GLN A 107 40.46 -17.86 27.23
C GLN A 107 41.17 -16.60 27.72
N ASN A 108 40.76 -15.47 27.16
CA ASN A 108 41.12 -14.16 27.70
C ASN A 108 39.98 -13.16 27.44
N TYR A 109 38.91 -13.29 28.22
CA TYR A 109 37.76 -12.39 28.14
C TYR A 109 37.20 -12.02 29.51
N GLY A 110 36.48 -10.91 29.57
CA GLY A 110 35.92 -10.31 30.78
C GLY A 110 35.96 -8.79 30.67
N TRP A 111 35.87 -8.07 31.79
CA TRP A 111 36.03 -6.61 31.77
C TRP A 111 37.45 -6.19 31.38
N SER A 112 37.58 -5.16 30.55
CA SER A 112 38.84 -4.46 30.28
C SER A 112 38.62 -2.97 30.15
N ASN A 113 39.63 -2.18 30.56
CA ASN A 113 39.65 -0.73 30.38
C ASN A 113 40.11 -0.31 28.96
N THR A 114 39.65 -1.07 27.95
CA THR A 114 39.86 -0.79 26.53
C THR A 114 38.69 0.04 25.99
N ASP A 115 38.75 0.46 24.73
CA ASP A 115 37.72 1.33 24.13
C ASP A 115 37.49 0.91 22.66
N PHE A 116 37.20 -0.37 22.42
CA PHE A 116 36.87 -0.88 21.08
C PHE A 116 35.47 -0.46 20.65
N THR A 117 34.52 -0.37 21.58
CA THR A 117 33.16 0.12 21.32
C THR A 117 33.13 1.60 20.96
N GLY A 118 33.88 2.45 21.67
CA GLY A 118 33.98 3.88 21.40
C GLY A 118 32.68 4.65 21.67
N THR A 119 32.76 5.98 21.55
CA THR A 119 31.64 6.89 21.85
C THR A 119 30.80 7.29 20.63
N ALA A 120 31.10 6.75 19.45
CA ALA A 120 30.49 7.20 18.20
C ALA A 120 29.08 6.65 17.96
N VAL A 121 28.71 5.54 18.61
CA VAL A 121 27.46 4.82 18.39
C VAL A 121 26.74 4.66 19.72
N ASN A 122 25.55 5.25 19.86
CA ASN A 122 24.77 5.14 21.09
C ASN A 122 24.06 3.78 21.19
N PRO A 123 23.97 3.17 22.41
CA PRO A 123 23.12 2.01 22.65
C PRO A 123 21.63 2.40 22.48
N PRO A 124 20.73 1.42 22.24
CA PRO A 124 19.31 1.71 22.11
C PRO A 124 18.73 2.37 23.39
N GLY A 125 18.30 3.62 23.26
CA GLY A 125 17.72 4.41 24.37
C GLY A 125 18.72 4.91 25.40
N GLY A 126 20.03 4.89 25.12
CA GLY A 126 21.08 5.39 26.01
C GLY A 126 22.08 6.30 25.30
N THR A 127 23.19 6.60 25.98
CA THR A 127 24.31 7.40 25.45
C THR A 127 25.59 6.60 25.59
N ALA A 128 26.40 6.60 24.54
CA ALA A 128 27.66 5.87 24.54
C ALA A 128 28.61 6.41 25.61
N THR A 129 29.27 5.52 26.34
CA THR A 129 30.33 5.88 27.27
C THR A 129 31.72 5.62 26.68
N GLY A 130 32.76 6.04 27.41
CA GLY A 130 34.15 5.94 26.97
C GLY A 130 34.77 4.61 27.37
N ALA A 131 36.09 4.59 27.57
CA ALA A 131 36.82 3.36 27.91
C ALA A 131 36.19 2.54 29.06
N GLY A 132 36.15 1.22 28.85
CA GLY A 132 35.47 0.25 29.70
C GLY A 132 34.53 -0.62 28.88
N GLU A 133 34.73 -1.93 28.87
CA GLU A 133 33.89 -2.85 28.08
C GLU A 133 34.07 -4.30 28.57
N ILE A 134 33.11 -5.16 28.27
CA ILE A 134 33.25 -6.62 28.49
C ILE A 134 33.52 -7.32 27.17
N GLY A 135 34.41 -8.31 27.17
CA GLY A 135 34.74 -9.03 25.96
C GLY A 135 36.18 -9.48 25.93
N GLY A 136 36.74 -9.63 24.74
CA GLY A 136 38.10 -10.09 24.51
C GLY A 136 38.14 -11.35 23.67
N VAL A 137 39.24 -12.09 23.77
CA VAL A 137 39.48 -13.30 22.97
C VAL A 137 38.78 -14.48 23.62
N ILE A 138 37.78 -15.01 22.92
CA ILE A 138 36.99 -16.16 23.33
C ILE A 138 37.30 -17.30 22.36
N GLN A 139 37.83 -18.40 22.89
CA GLN A 139 38.15 -19.59 22.10
C GLN A 139 37.15 -20.70 22.37
N ARG A 140 36.68 -21.35 21.31
CA ARG A 140 35.92 -22.59 21.40
C ARG A 140 36.72 -23.66 22.15
N SER A 141 36.17 -24.21 23.22
CA SER A 141 36.87 -25.14 24.11
C SER A 141 35.93 -26.26 24.56
N SER A 142 36.42 -27.48 24.74
CA SER A 142 35.64 -28.60 25.29
C SER A 142 35.82 -28.75 26.81
N SER A 143 36.89 -28.19 27.39
CA SER A 143 37.18 -28.19 28.83
C SER A 143 38.37 -27.25 29.16
N PRO A 144 38.40 -26.59 30.34
CA PRO A 144 37.31 -26.52 31.32
C PRO A 144 36.20 -25.56 30.87
N GLU A 145 35.01 -25.77 31.43
CA GLU A 145 33.87 -24.85 31.28
C GLU A 145 34.27 -23.44 31.69
N ASN A 146 33.76 -22.43 30.99
CA ASN A 146 34.15 -21.05 31.23
C ASN A 146 32.99 -20.09 30.98
N PHE A 147 32.88 -19.03 31.78
CA PHE A 147 31.93 -17.93 31.56
C PHE A 147 32.43 -16.63 32.20
N TYR A 148 31.86 -15.51 31.76
CA TYR A 148 31.87 -14.23 32.45
C TYR A 148 30.47 -13.63 32.39
N GLY A 149 29.82 -13.42 33.53
CA GLY A 149 28.39 -13.10 33.56
C GLY A 149 27.90 -12.36 34.78
N ARG A 150 26.96 -11.45 34.54
CA ARG A 150 26.23 -10.70 35.55
C ARG A 150 25.30 -11.63 36.31
N VAL A 151 25.40 -11.61 37.65
CA VAL A 151 24.36 -12.18 38.52
C VAL A 151 23.07 -11.41 38.34
N ILE A 152 21.99 -12.11 38.02
CA ILE A 152 20.64 -11.53 37.89
C ILE A 152 19.69 -12.20 38.87
N ASN A 153 18.55 -11.53 39.12
CA ASN A 153 17.41 -12.22 39.71
C ASN A 153 17.03 -13.36 38.76
N PRO A 154 16.88 -14.60 39.25
CA PRO A 154 16.64 -15.71 38.36
C PRO A 154 15.36 -15.53 37.55
N ILE A 155 15.43 -15.84 36.26
CA ILE A 155 14.32 -15.71 35.31
C ILE A 155 14.00 -17.06 34.66
N ASN A 156 12.81 -17.12 34.08
CA ASN A 156 12.35 -18.21 33.23
C ASN A 156 11.48 -17.61 32.11
N LEU A 157 10.87 -18.46 31.29
CA LEU A 157 10.04 -18.04 30.16
C LEU A 157 8.62 -17.54 30.55
N ALA A 158 8.34 -17.31 31.83
CA ALA A 158 7.03 -16.82 32.27
C ALA A 158 6.87 -15.30 32.16
N GLU A 159 7.98 -14.56 32.12
CA GLU A 159 7.99 -13.09 32.07
C GLU A 159 8.89 -12.59 30.94
N PRO A 160 8.64 -11.41 30.37
CA PRO A 160 9.52 -10.86 29.36
C PRO A 160 10.84 -10.35 29.96
N PHE A 161 11.88 -10.37 29.13
CA PHE A 161 13.20 -9.85 29.46
C PHE A 161 13.93 -9.32 28.24
N GLU A 162 14.77 -8.29 28.43
CA GLU A 162 15.51 -7.60 27.38
C GLU A 162 16.95 -7.35 27.81
N ALA A 163 17.88 -7.46 26.87
CA ALA A 163 19.24 -6.94 26.97
C ALA A 163 19.51 -6.03 25.76
N LYS A 164 20.08 -4.85 25.98
CA LYS A 164 20.46 -3.92 24.90
C LYS A 164 21.75 -3.19 25.22
N GLY A 165 22.51 -2.85 24.20
CA GLY A 165 23.79 -2.14 24.33
C GLY A 165 24.42 -1.91 22.97
N VAL A 166 25.75 -1.75 22.95
CA VAL A 166 26.55 -1.76 21.73
C VAL A 166 27.47 -2.98 21.69
N ILE A 167 27.78 -3.45 20.48
CA ILE A 167 28.64 -4.60 20.25
C ILE A 167 29.65 -4.29 19.14
N HIS A 168 30.89 -4.71 19.33
CA HIS A 168 31.99 -4.55 18.38
C HIS A 168 32.70 -5.88 18.14
N LEU A 169 32.66 -6.37 16.90
CA LEU A 169 33.40 -7.58 16.50
C LEU A 169 34.77 -7.19 15.93
N VAL A 170 35.84 -7.42 16.69
CA VAL A 170 37.21 -7.06 16.26
C VAL A 170 37.74 -8.07 15.24
N ARG A 171 37.66 -9.35 15.57
CA ARG A 171 38.23 -10.42 14.75
C ARG A 171 37.33 -11.66 14.77
N PRO A 172 36.68 -11.99 13.64
CA PRO A 172 36.03 -13.28 13.49
C PRO A 172 37.03 -14.37 13.08
N ASP A 173 36.75 -15.60 13.49
CA ASP A 173 37.38 -16.81 12.95
C ASP A 173 36.30 -17.87 12.70
N GLY A 174 36.21 -18.39 11.48
CA GLY A 174 35.16 -19.33 11.04
C GLY A 174 35.11 -20.65 11.82
N GLY A 175 36.16 -21.00 12.56
CA GLY A 175 36.17 -22.17 13.46
C GLY A 175 35.82 -21.85 14.92
N SER A 176 35.45 -20.60 15.24
CA SER A 176 35.16 -20.16 16.61
C SER A 176 33.68 -20.24 16.96
N GLY A 177 33.32 -19.88 18.19
CA GLY A 177 31.93 -19.79 18.58
C GLY A 177 31.71 -19.30 20.00
N ILE A 178 30.74 -18.41 20.15
CA ILE A 178 30.46 -17.67 21.37
C ILE A 178 28.95 -17.74 21.65
N ASN A 179 28.58 -17.85 22.91
CA ASN A 179 27.23 -17.67 23.38
C ASN A 179 27.13 -16.33 24.13
N LEU A 180 26.16 -15.51 23.77
CA LEU A 180 25.80 -14.26 24.45
C LEU A 180 24.32 -14.32 24.84
N GLY A 181 24.02 -14.22 26.13
CA GLY A 181 22.62 -14.24 26.58
C GLY A 181 22.46 -14.67 28.03
N TRP A 182 21.27 -15.17 28.34
CA TRP A 182 20.92 -15.65 29.66
C TRP A 182 21.19 -17.15 29.79
N PHE A 183 21.83 -17.56 30.90
CA PHE A 183 22.19 -18.95 31.14
C PHE A 183 22.10 -19.35 32.62
N ASN A 184 22.08 -20.65 32.88
CA ASN A 184 22.22 -21.22 34.22
C ASN A 184 23.69 -21.58 34.50
N ASN A 185 24.35 -20.90 35.44
CA ASN A 185 25.78 -21.13 35.72
C ASN A 185 26.14 -22.55 36.22
N PHE A 186 25.17 -23.39 36.57
CA PHE A 186 25.38 -24.78 37.00
C PHE A 186 25.14 -25.80 35.89
N ASP A 187 24.46 -25.42 34.80
CA ASP A 187 24.09 -26.31 33.68
C ASP A 187 23.93 -25.48 32.40
N PHE A 188 25.03 -24.87 31.95
CA PHE A 188 25.11 -24.08 30.71
C PHE A 188 25.97 -24.73 29.63
N TYR A 189 26.86 -25.65 30.02
CA TYR A 189 27.90 -26.22 29.17
C TYR A 189 27.52 -27.63 28.73
N GLY A 190 26.81 -27.73 27.61
CA GLY A 190 26.35 -29.02 27.07
C GLY A 190 27.42 -29.77 26.28
N SER A 191 27.08 -30.98 25.81
CA SER A 191 28.00 -31.80 25.01
C SER A 191 27.95 -31.47 23.53
N GLY A 192 29.09 -31.58 22.81
CA GLY A 192 29.11 -31.53 21.35
C GLY A 192 28.98 -30.12 20.75
N GLY A 193 29.21 -29.07 21.55
CA GLY A 193 29.17 -27.67 21.11
C GLY A 193 27.83 -26.96 21.33
N ASP A 194 26.81 -27.66 21.80
CA ASP A 194 25.53 -27.04 22.15
C ASP A 194 25.50 -26.69 23.65
N PRO A 195 25.02 -25.49 24.04
CA PRO A 195 24.78 -25.15 25.44
C PRO A 195 23.55 -25.87 26.01
N HIS A 196 23.42 -25.85 27.33
CA HIS A 196 22.19 -26.19 28.05
C HIS A 196 21.62 -24.94 28.72
N ASN A 197 20.31 -24.93 29.03
CA ASN A 197 19.62 -23.80 29.70
C ASN A 197 20.13 -22.43 29.27
N PHE A 198 20.00 -22.14 27.98
CA PHE A 198 20.52 -20.92 27.37
C PHE A 198 19.46 -20.28 26.48
N ILE A 199 19.35 -18.97 26.57
CA ILE A 199 18.57 -18.16 25.64
C ILE A 199 19.37 -16.93 25.25
N GLY A 200 19.46 -16.68 23.95
CA GLY A 200 20.15 -15.51 23.45
C GLY A 200 20.66 -15.71 22.03
N VAL A 201 21.94 -15.42 21.83
CA VAL A 201 22.60 -15.41 20.54
C VAL A 201 23.77 -16.37 20.53
N LEU A 202 23.76 -17.29 19.58
CA LEU A 202 24.89 -18.15 19.25
C LEU A 202 25.62 -17.57 18.03
N PHE A 203 26.92 -17.36 18.16
CA PHE A 203 27.82 -17.07 17.04
C PHE A 203 28.44 -18.39 16.59
N ASP A 204 27.92 -19.03 15.54
CA ASP A 204 28.29 -20.41 15.15
C ASP A 204 29.66 -20.49 14.44
N ASP A 205 30.09 -19.39 13.83
CA ASP A 205 31.32 -19.21 13.05
C ASP A 205 32.12 -17.95 13.47
N GLY A 206 31.83 -17.42 14.67
CA GLY A 206 32.44 -16.18 15.18
C GLY A 206 31.96 -14.88 14.54
N ARG A 207 31.09 -14.92 13.53
CA ARG A 207 30.58 -13.73 12.85
C ARG A 207 29.07 -13.67 12.73
N THR A 208 28.43 -14.82 12.60
CA THR A 208 27.03 -14.97 12.22
C THR A 208 26.18 -15.25 13.46
N PRO A 209 25.53 -14.23 14.04
CA PRO A 209 24.60 -14.40 15.16
C PRO A 209 23.31 -15.12 14.74
N TYR A 210 22.98 -16.17 15.49
CA TYR A 210 21.71 -16.90 15.43
C TYR A 210 20.98 -16.73 16.74
N VAL A 211 19.73 -16.26 16.66
CA VAL A 211 18.81 -16.30 17.81
C VAL A 211 18.57 -17.75 18.16
N SER A 212 18.88 -18.15 19.39
CA SER A 212 18.92 -19.55 19.80
C SER A 212 18.37 -19.74 21.22
N VAL A 213 17.66 -20.86 21.42
CA VAL A 213 17.17 -21.33 22.72
C VAL A 213 17.55 -22.79 22.89
N TYR A 214 18.03 -23.11 24.09
CA TYR A 214 18.42 -24.44 24.52
C TYR A 214 17.77 -24.78 25.84
N ASP A 215 17.08 -25.91 25.89
CA ASP A 215 16.35 -26.37 27.07
C ASP A 215 17.25 -27.22 27.99
N SER A 216 16.72 -27.63 29.15
CA SER A 216 17.48 -28.45 30.11
C SER A 216 17.77 -29.88 29.63
N ALA A 217 17.12 -30.32 28.54
CA ALA A 217 17.33 -31.64 27.94
C ALA A 217 18.31 -31.61 26.75
N GLY A 218 18.85 -30.42 26.43
CA GLY A 218 19.73 -30.22 25.27
C GLY A 218 18.97 -30.06 23.94
N SER A 219 17.65 -29.89 23.97
CA SER A 219 16.87 -29.55 22.77
C SER A 219 17.18 -28.14 22.33
N ARG A 220 17.17 -27.89 21.02
CA ARG A 220 17.56 -26.62 20.43
C ARG A 220 16.53 -26.12 19.43
N GLN A 221 16.23 -24.83 19.52
CA GLN A 221 15.58 -24.07 18.46
C GLN A 221 16.45 -22.86 18.10
N ARG A 222 16.63 -22.57 16.79
CA ARG A 222 17.32 -21.37 16.31
C ARG A 222 16.71 -20.83 15.02
N THR A 223 16.99 -19.58 14.68
CA THR A 223 16.66 -19.05 13.35
C THR A 223 17.34 -19.85 12.24
N SER A 224 16.63 -20.04 11.12
CA SER A 224 17.16 -20.76 9.94
C SER A 224 18.22 -19.96 9.18
N THR A 225 18.16 -18.64 9.29
CA THR A 225 19.12 -17.70 8.71
C THR A 225 19.76 -16.90 9.85
N GLY A 226 21.08 -16.75 9.80
CA GLY A 226 21.82 -15.92 10.74
C GLY A 226 21.85 -14.46 10.29
N MET A 227 22.01 -13.55 11.23
CA MET A 227 22.20 -12.12 10.93
C MET A 227 23.67 -11.82 10.66
N ILE A 228 23.97 -10.64 10.12
CA ILE A 228 25.34 -10.19 9.86
C ILE A 228 25.78 -9.27 10.99
N LEU A 229 26.85 -9.64 11.71
CA LEU A 229 27.59 -8.71 12.56
C LEU A 229 28.80 -8.15 11.78
N PRO A 230 28.87 -6.83 11.51
CA PRO A 230 30.00 -6.23 10.81
C PRO A 230 31.30 -6.33 11.60
N THR A 231 32.40 -6.69 10.94
CA THR A 231 33.74 -6.71 11.55
C THR A 231 34.33 -5.30 11.59
N GLY A 232 34.93 -4.92 12.71
CA GLY A 232 35.62 -3.64 12.92
C GLY A 232 34.69 -2.44 13.06
N THR A 233 33.38 -2.66 13.25
CA THR A 233 32.38 -1.60 13.38
C THR A 233 31.54 -1.85 14.62
N THR A 234 31.41 -0.82 15.46
CA THR A 234 30.47 -0.82 16.59
C THR A 234 29.05 -0.64 16.07
N VAL A 235 28.11 -1.47 16.54
CA VAL A 235 26.69 -1.39 16.18
C VAL A 235 25.81 -1.52 17.42
N PRO A 236 24.63 -0.88 17.45
CA PRO A 236 23.67 -1.11 18.51
C PRO A 236 23.04 -2.50 18.37
N PHE A 237 22.73 -3.15 19.49
CA PHE A 237 22.02 -4.42 19.51
C PHE A 237 20.95 -4.48 20.61
N SER A 238 19.98 -5.35 20.44
CA SER A 238 19.12 -5.81 21.54
C SER A 238 18.70 -7.28 21.36
N ILE A 239 18.44 -7.96 22.48
CA ILE A 239 17.86 -9.30 22.54
C ILE A 239 16.66 -9.21 23.47
N ALA A 240 15.46 -9.59 23.01
CA ALA A 240 14.23 -9.49 23.78
C ALA A 240 13.39 -10.75 23.67
N TYR A 241 12.93 -11.27 24.82
CA TYR A 241 11.95 -12.35 24.90
C TYR A 241 10.57 -11.78 25.27
N ASP A 242 9.55 -12.15 24.50
CA ASP A 242 8.14 -11.80 24.75
C ASP A 242 7.30 -13.08 24.89
N PRO A 243 6.82 -13.42 26.11
CA PRO A 243 5.98 -14.60 26.34
C PRO A 243 4.56 -14.45 25.78
N SER A 244 4.15 -13.27 25.33
CA SER A 244 2.79 -13.02 24.82
C SER A 244 2.61 -13.39 23.34
N VAL A 245 3.71 -13.69 22.62
CA VAL A 245 3.70 -13.99 21.19
C VAL A 245 3.72 -15.49 20.93
N GLY A 246 2.64 -16.04 20.37
CA GLY A 246 2.51 -17.47 20.13
C GLY A 246 2.27 -18.27 21.40
N ASP A 247 2.27 -19.61 21.29
CA ASP A 247 1.95 -20.49 22.42
C ASP A 247 3.09 -20.59 23.45
N PHE A 248 4.33 -20.27 23.04
CA PHE A 248 5.55 -20.43 23.85
C PHE A 248 6.41 -19.15 23.93
N GLY A 249 5.93 -18.03 23.39
CA GLY A 249 6.66 -16.76 23.32
C GLY A 249 7.54 -16.61 22.07
N ALA A 250 8.16 -15.44 21.90
CA ALA A 250 9.09 -15.16 20.80
C ALA A 250 10.36 -14.49 21.30
N LEU A 251 11.49 -14.82 20.66
CA LEU A 251 12.79 -14.21 20.90
C LEU A 251 13.19 -13.36 19.68
N THR A 252 13.53 -12.10 19.92
CA THR A 252 13.90 -11.14 18.88
C THR A 252 15.31 -10.60 19.13
N LEU A 253 16.15 -10.63 18.11
CA LEU A 253 17.44 -9.94 18.07
C LEU A 253 17.35 -8.75 17.12
N MET A 254 17.91 -7.62 17.54
CA MET A 254 18.16 -6.46 16.70
C MET A 254 19.67 -6.22 16.58
N ILE A 255 20.16 -5.98 15.36
CA ILE A 255 21.53 -5.52 15.09
C ILE A 255 21.44 -4.37 14.09
N SER A 256 21.90 -3.18 14.48
CA SER A 256 21.90 -1.98 13.61
C SER A 256 20.54 -1.70 12.94
N GLY A 257 19.43 -1.97 13.63
CA GLY A 257 18.06 -1.79 13.13
C GLY A 257 17.48 -2.94 12.31
N ALA A 258 18.29 -3.94 11.94
CA ALA A 258 17.79 -5.19 11.36
C ALA A 258 17.31 -6.13 12.47
N PHE A 259 16.23 -6.87 12.25
CA PHE A 259 15.64 -7.77 13.24
C PHE A 259 15.64 -9.23 12.77
N ALA A 260 15.87 -10.17 13.69
CA ALA A 260 15.53 -11.58 13.51
C ALA A 260 14.65 -12.03 14.67
N THR A 261 13.47 -12.55 14.36
CA THR A 261 12.51 -13.06 15.37
C THR A 261 12.27 -14.55 15.17
N MET A 262 12.27 -15.28 16.29
CA MET A 262 11.92 -16.69 16.35
C MET A 262 10.78 -16.89 17.36
N THR A 263 9.60 -17.26 16.87
CA THR A 263 8.52 -17.77 17.73
C THR A 263 8.91 -19.17 18.21
N LEU A 264 8.89 -19.38 19.52
CA LEU A 264 9.17 -20.68 20.11
C LEU A 264 8.03 -21.65 19.81
N ASP A 265 8.40 -22.91 19.59
CA ASP A 265 7.45 -23.98 19.36
C ASP A 265 7.61 -25.10 20.40
N SER A 266 6.79 -26.15 20.26
CA SER A 266 6.75 -27.26 21.20
C SER A 266 8.02 -28.12 21.24
N THR A 267 9.03 -27.84 20.41
CA THR A 267 10.33 -28.53 20.46
C THR A 267 11.16 -28.12 21.67
N ILE A 268 10.89 -26.96 22.26
CA ILE A 268 11.47 -26.51 23.52
C ILE A 268 10.55 -26.98 24.67
N THR A 269 11.02 -27.94 25.45
CA THR A 269 10.17 -28.65 26.44
C THR A 269 10.30 -28.12 27.87
N GLY A 270 11.32 -27.28 28.13
CA GLY A 270 11.48 -26.56 29.39
C GLY A 270 12.87 -25.96 29.55
N VAL A 271 12.98 -24.64 29.44
CA VAL A 271 14.21 -23.92 29.83
C VAL A 271 14.23 -23.83 31.35
N GLY A 272 15.30 -24.34 31.97
CA GLY A 272 15.52 -24.23 33.40
C GLY A 272 15.67 -22.79 33.86
N GLU A 273 15.78 -22.59 35.18
CA GLU A 273 15.99 -21.26 35.74
C GLU A 273 17.31 -20.66 35.22
N LEU A 274 17.27 -19.43 34.73
CA LEU A 274 18.43 -18.71 34.21
C LEU A 274 18.86 -17.65 35.24
N ASN A 275 20.12 -17.69 35.65
CA ASN A 275 20.61 -16.90 36.78
C ASN A 275 21.80 -15.99 36.43
N ARG A 276 22.26 -16.02 35.17
CA ARG A 276 23.29 -15.13 34.64
C ARG A 276 22.87 -14.52 33.31
N PHE A 277 23.37 -13.33 33.03
CA PHE A 277 23.49 -12.79 31.66
C PHE A 277 24.98 -12.58 31.35
N GLY A 278 25.46 -13.02 30.19
CA GLY A 278 26.84 -12.78 29.82
C GLY A 278 27.35 -13.63 28.67
N LEU A 279 28.65 -13.91 28.71
CA LEU A 279 29.41 -14.57 27.65
C LEU A 279 29.98 -15.89 28.13
N PHE A 280 29.94 -16.89 27.26
CA PHE A 280 30.70 -18.12 27.42
C PHE A 280 31.08 -18.74 26.07
N ALA A 281 32.16 -19.50 26.05
CA ALA A 281 32.59 -20.19 24.85
C ALA A 281 31.66 -21.37 24.50
N VAL A 282 31.52 -21.66 23.21
CA VAL A 282 30.90 -22.91 22.75
C VAL A 282 31.73 -24.12 23.24
N SER A 283 31.02 -25.18 23.71
CA SER A 283 31.56 -26.39 24.35
C SER A 283 32.16 -27.42 23.37
N ALA A 284 32.98 -26.95 22.44
CA ALA A 284 33.72 -27.78 21.51
C ALA A 284 35.05 -27.09 21.17
N ASP A 285 36.14 -27.85 21.03
CA ASP A 285 37.45 -27.27 20.68
C ASP A 285 37.43 -26.68 19.27
N GLY A 286 37.97 -25.49 19.14
CA GLY A 286 37.96 -24.76 17.87
C GLY A 286 38.81 -23.50 17.93
N ALA A 287 38.52 -22.57 17.03
CA ALA A 287 39.25 -21.31 16.90
C ALA A 287 38.71 -20.22 17.84
N SER A 288 39.33 -19.04 17.77
CA SER A 288 39.02 -17.90 18.65
C SER A 288 38.50 -16.69 17.87
N SER A 289 37.49 -16.02 18.42
CA SER A 289 37.06 -14.69 17.97
C SER A 289 37.27 -13.65 19.07
N GLU A 290 37.30 -12.39 18.68
CA GLU A 290 37.43 -11.25 19.59
C GLU A 290 36.26 -10.29 19.39
N LEU A 291 35.48 -10.08 20.46
CA LEU A 291 34.32 -9.19 20.49
C LEU A 291 34.29 -8.39 21.79
N TYR A 292 33.69 -7.21 21.76
CA TYR A 292 33.44 -6.37 22.92
C TYR A 292 32.00 -5.88 22.97
N ILE A 293 31.46 -5.69 24.17
CA ILE A 293 30.11 -5.23 24.47
C ILE A 293 30.21 -4.13 25.52
N ASP A 294 29.39 -3.10 25.33
CA ASP A 294 29.39 -1.92 26.20
C ASP A 294 27.99 -1.30 26.32
N ASP A 295 27.83 -0.38 27.29
CA ASP A 295 26.62 0.36 27.63
C ASP A 295 25.37 -0.53 27.77
N LEU A 296 25.52 -1.61 28.53
CA LEU A 296 24.55 -2.67 28.63
C LEU A 296 23.40 -2.28 29.58
N THR A 297 22.17 -2.47 29.13
CA THR A 297 20.98 -2.44 29.97
C THR A 297 20.25 -3.77 29.92
N LEU A 298 20.02 -4.37 31.08
CA LEU A 298 19.24 -5.59 31.28
C LEU A 298 17.92 -5.24 31.96
N THR A 299 16.80 -5.73 31.42
CA THR A 299 15.47 -5.55 32.00
C THR A 299 14.77 -6.89 32.13
N THR A 300 14.07 -7.12 33.24
CA THR A 300 13.20 -8.28 33.48
C THR A 300 11.87 -7.85 34.10
N GLY A 301 10.81 -8.65 33.94
CA GLY A 301 9.47 -8.36 34.46
C GLY A 301 8.58 -7.75 33.38
N VAL A 302 7.61 -6.89 33.73
CA VAL A 302 6.71 -6.25 32.74
C VAL A 302 7.49 -5.34 31.78
N ILE A 303 7.96 -5.92 30.68
CA ILE A 303 8.43 -5.24 29.49
C ILE A 303 7.27 -5.28 28.51
N THR A 304 6.74 -4.13 28.16
CA THR A 304 5.99 -3.99 26.92
C THR A 304 7.02 -3.70 25.84
N PRO A 305 7.34 -4.64 24.91
CA PRO A 305 8.21 -4.33 23.79
C PRO A 305 7.65 -3.10 23.09
N VAL A 306 8.41 -2.01 23.10
CA VAL A 306 7.96 -0.79 22.45
C VAL A 306 8.31 -0.95 20.99
N GLU A 307 7.31 -1.13 20.15
CA GLU A 307 7.46 -1.07 18.70
C GLU A 307 8.14 0.26 18.32
N PRO A 308 9.00 0.31 17.28
CA PRO A 308 9.72 1.52 16.94
C PRO A 308 8.77 2.70 16.76
N THR A 309 8.88 3.69 17.64
CA THR A 309 7.94 4.82 17.73
C THR A 309 8.72 6.12 17.93
N TRP A 310 8.41 7.13 17.12
CA TRP A 310 8.99 8.46 17.30
C TRP A 310 8.69 8.98 18.70
N SER A 311 9.71 9.42 19.45
CA SER A 311 9.62 9.65 20.90
C SER A 311 9.85 11.10 21.34
N VAL A 312 10.17 12.00 20.42
CA VAL A 312 10.51 13.40 20.73
C VAL A 312 9.51 14.39 20.14
N ASP A 313 9.11 15.41 20.90
CA ASP A 313 8.31 16.53 20.38
C ASP A 313 9.20 17.58 19.68
N SER A 314 9.95 17.15 18.68
CA SER A 314 10.81 18.01 17.88
C SER A 314 10.93 17.46 16.45
N SER A 315 11.34 18.31 15.52
CA SER A 315 11.88 17.83 14.26
C SER A 315 13.24 17.16 14.53
N GLY A 316 13.60 16.16 13.75
CA GLY A 316 14.85 15.43 13.95
C GLY A 316 15.17 14.43 12.84
N ASP A 317 16.40 13.95 12.86
CA ASP A 317 16.88 12.92 11.95
C ASP A 317 16.28 11.56 12.34
N TRP A 318 15.74 10.85 11.35
CA TRP A 318 15.26 9.47 11.46
C TRP A 318 16.34 8.54 12.00
N ASN A 319 17.60 8.76 11.63
CA ASN A 319 18.72 7.85 11.91
C ASN A 319 19.38 8.10 13.28
N VAL A 320 18.78 8.95 14.12
CA VAL A 320 19.24 9.20 15.49
C VAL A 320 18.44 8.35 16.47
N SER A 321 19.10 7.44 17.16
CA SER A 321 18.46 6.45 18.04
C SER A 321 17.68 7.07 19.20
N THR A 322 18.12 8.22 19.71
CA THR A 322 17.44 8.94 20.80
C THR A 322 16.10 9.56 20.40
N ASN A 323 15.81 9.65 19.09
CA ASN A 323 14.51 10.11 18.59
C ASN A 323 13.46 8.99 18.53
N TRP A 324 13.86 7.74 18.78
CA TRP A 324 12.99 6.56 18.70
C TRP A 324 12.95 5.79 20.02
N ALA A 325 11.76 5.45 20.48
CA ALA A 325 11.57 4.31 21.36
C ALA A 325 11.55 3.03 20.50
N GLY A 326 12.05 1.90 21.02
CA GLY A 326 12.02 0.62 20.27
C GLY A 326 13.12 0.43 19.21
N GLY A 327 14.06 1.39 19.09
CA GLY A 327 15.14 1.36 18.11
C GLY A 327 14.80 2.10 16.80
N ILE A 328 15.79 2.28 15.93
CA ILE A 328 15.60 2.97 14.64
C ILE A 328 14.95 2.00 13.65
N PRO A 329 13.78 2.31 13.06
CA PRO A 329 13.19 1.48 12.02
C PRO A 329 13.89 1.73 10.68
N ASN A 330 14.83 0.87 10.29
CA ASN A 330 15.48 0.93 8.98
C ASN A 330 15.92 -0.47 8.49
N ALA A 331 14.93 -1.32 8.19
CA ALA A 331 15.14 -2.66 7.66
C ALA A 331 13.87 -3.19 6.99
N VAL A 332 14.01 -4.28 6.24
CA VAL A 332 12.87 -5.09 5.81
C VAL A 332 12.05 -5.49 7.04
N ASP A 333 10.71 -5.43 6.92
CA ASP A 333 9.75 -5.70 8.00
C ASP A 333 9.71 -4.66 9.14
N ALA A 334 10.61 -3.66 9.18
CA ALA A 334 10.66 -2.68 10.26
C ALA A 334 9.34 -1.88 10.34
N LYS A 335 8.85 -1.63 11.56
CA LYS A 335 7.63 -0.84 11.79
C LYS A 335 8.02 0.56 12.23
N ALA A 336 7.52 1.59 11.58
CA ALA A 336 7.73 2.98 11.98
C ALA A 336 6.41 3.60 12.45
N ASN A 337 6.31 3.90 13.75
CA ASN A 337 5.11 4.49 14.34
C ASN A 337 5.29 5.98 14.64
N PHE A 338 4.37 6.79 14.12
CA PHE A 338 4.25 8.23 14.28
C PHE A 338 2.96 8.55 15.04
N LEU A 339 3.03 8.49 16.36
CA LEU A 339 1.87 8.56 17.25
C LEU A 339 1.81 9.92 17.97
N GLY A 340 1.35 9.94 19.22
CA GLY A 340 1.13 11.14 20.02
C GLY A 340 2.36 11.92 20.50
N ALA A 341 3.56 11.66 19.98
CA ALA A 341 4.79 12.31 20.46
C ALA A 341 4.85 13.81 20.14
N ILE A 342 4.26 14.27 19.03
CA ILE A 342 4.32 15.67 18.61
C ILE A 342 3.05 16.45 19.00
N THR A 343 3.23 17.69 19.45
CA THR A 343 2.11 18.60 19.78
C THR A 343 1.91 19.73 18.76
N THR A 344 2.81 19.85 17.80
CA THR A 344 2.75 20.73 16.63
C THR A 344 3.30 19.99 15.43
N SER A 345 3.10 20.49 14.20
CA SER A 345 3.65 19.85 13.00
C SER A 345 5.19 19.75 13.07
N ARG A 346 5.74 18.56 12.84
CA ARG A 346 7.19 18.28 12.87
C ARG A 346 7.67 17.61 11.59
N THR A 347 8.95 17.81 11.29
CA THR A 347 9.63 17.12 10.20
C THR A 347 10.53 16.03 10.78
N VAL A 348 10.31 14.79 10.36
CA VAL A 348 11.23 13.68 10.57
C VAL A 348 11.98 13.51 9.26
N PHE A 349 13.25 13.91 9.24
CA PHE A 349 14.04 13.91 8.00
C PHE A 349 14.99 12.72 7.93
N THR A 350 15.29 12.26 6.72
CA THR A 350 16.39 11.33 6.46
C THR A 350 17.10 11.73 5.16
N ASP A 351 18.42 11.85 5.24
CA ASP A 351 19.27 12.15 4.08
C ASP A 351 19.93 10.88 3.51
N ALA A 352 19.58 9.72 4.08
CA ALA A 352 19.96 8.40 3.62
C ALA A 352 18.70 7.56 3.26
N PRO A 353 18.84 6.51 2.43
CA PRO A 353 17.76 5.57 2.18
C PRO A 353 17.27 4.89 3.47
N VAL A 354 15.95 4.81 3.64
CA VAL A 354 15.28 4.10 4.74
C VAL A 354 14.38 3.03 4.18
N VAL A 355 14.43 1.83 4.77
CA VAL A 355 13.53 0.71 4.46
C VAL A 355 12.62 0.44 5.66
N VAL A 356 11.34 0.26 5.41
CA VAL A 356 10.33 -0.13 6.42
C VAL A 356 9.40 -1.20 5.84
N GLY A 357 8.89 -2.10 6.68
CA GLY A 357 7.77 -2.98 6.33
C GLY A 357 6.41 -2.31 6.56
N SER A 358 6.31 -1.44 7.57
CA SER A 358 5.06 -0.73 7.84
C SER A 358 5.26 0.67 8.41
N MET A 359 4.28 1.54 8.15
CA MET A 359 4.19 2.87 8.75
C MET A 359 2.80 3.11 9.33
N LYS A 360 2.74 3.71 10.50
CA LYS A 360 1.48 4.09 11.15
C LYS A 360 1.54 5.54 11.60
N PHE A 361 0.57 6.33 11.19
CA PHE A 361 0.36 7.70 11.65
C PHE A 361 -0.94 7.81 12.43
N ASP A 362 -0.86 8.32 13.66
CA ASP A 362 -2.02 8.59 14.50
C ASP A 362 -1.77 9.83 15.36
N ASN A 363 -1.86 11.00 14.71
CA ASN A 363 -1.72 12.29 15.37
C ASN A 363 -2.54 13.34 14.61
N ALA A 364 -3.19 14.25 15.33
CA ALA A 364 -3.88 15.38 14.70
C ALA A 364 -2.89 16.37 14.06
N ASN A 365 -1.70 16.51 14.64
CA ASN A 365 -0.60 17.28 14.08
C ASN A 365 0.11 16.51 12.96
N ARG A 366 0.69 17.25 12.02
CA ARG A 366 1.34 16.68 10.84
C ARG A 366 2.77 16.22 11.15
N TYR A 367 3.04 14.95 10.90
CA TYR A 367 4.37 14.48 10.57
C TYR A 367 4.65 14.72 9.08
N VAL A 368 5.80 15.32 8.80
CA VAL A 368 6.37 15.42 7.46
C VAL A 368 7.59 14.52 7.41
N ILE A 369 7.52 13.45 6.62
CA ILE A 369 8.68 12.59 6.34
C ILE A 369 9.41 13.20 5.14
N ALA A 370 10.61 13.72 5.32
CA ALA A 370 11.33 14.49 4.29
C ALA A 370 12.85 14.23 4.31
N GLY A 371 13.62 15.02 3.55
CA GLY A 371 15.09 14.96 3.49
C GLY A 371 15.57 14.73 2.07
N THR A 372 16.85 14.40 1.91
CA THR A 372 17.44 14.08 0.59
C THR A 372 17.56 12.59 0.30
N GLY A 373 17.12 11.74 1.24
CA GLY A 373 17.14 10.28 1.12
C GLY A 373 15.99 9.72 0.28
N SER A 374 15.60 8.49 0.59
CA SER A 374 14.45 7.82 -0.02
C SER A 374 13.75 6.93 1.00
N LEU A 375 12.51 6.56 0.72
CA LEU A 375 11.72 5.65 1.55
C LEU A 375 11.29 4.44 0.73
N SER A 376 11.59 3.23 1.22
CA SER A 376 11.17 1.98 0.60
C SER A 376 10.26 1.18 1.53
N VAL A 377 9.12 0.73 1.02
CA VAL A 377 8.24 -0.22 1.72
C VAL A 377 8.56 -1.64 1.27
N GLN A 378 9.11 -2.46 2.17
CA GLN A 378 9.57 -3.82 1.91
C GLN A 378 9.31 -4.75 3.09
N VAL A 379 8.70 -5.89 2.79
CA VAL A 379 8.48 -7.00 3.73
C VAL A 379 9.07 -8.30 3.19
N SER A 380 9.50 -9.19 4.09
CA SER A 380 10.00 -10.52 3.75
C SER A 380 8.87 -11.48 3.37
N THR A 381 7.68 -11.29 3.95
CA THR A 381 6.47 -12.09 3.67
C THR A 381 5.21 -11.21 3.69
N GLY A 382 4.19 -11.61 2.92
CA GLY A 382 2.92 -10.88 2.88
C GLY A 382 2.99 -9.53 2.16
N ALA A 383 2.31 -8.53 2.71
CA ALA A 383 2.23 -7.18 2.17
C ALA A 383 2.69 -6.15 3.21
N GLY A 384 3.38 -5.11 2.76
CA GLY A 384 3.69 -3.94 3.57
C GLY A 384 2.44 -3.09 3.83
N SER A 385 2.55 -2.12 4.73
CA SER A 385 1.41 -1.23 5.01
C SER A 385 1.79 0.21 5.33
N ILE A 386 0.93 1.14 4.92
CA ILE A 386 0.96 2.53 5.40
C ILE A 386 -0.45 2.87 5.89
N SER A 387 -0.58 3.27 7.15
CA SER A 387 -1.88 3.62 7.74
C SER A 387 -1.87 5.04 8.30
N VAL A 388 -2.91 5.81 8.00
CA VAL A 388 -3.15 7.12 8.59
C VAL A 388 -4.51 7.09 9.28
N MET A 389 -4.48 7.09 10.61
CA MET A 389 -5.68 7.04 11.45
C MET A 389 -6.24 8.43 11.76
N ASN A 390 -5.38 9.45 11.78
CA ASN A 390 -5.76 10.81 12.14
C ASN A 390 -4.83 11.85 11.49
N GLY A 391 -5.35 13.06 11.33
CA GLY A 391 -4.62 14.22 10.81
C GLY A 391 -4.31 14.18 9.32
N SER A 392 -3.61 15.21 8.86
CA SER A 392 -3.13 15.32 7.48
C SER A 392 -1.62 15.16 7.46
N GLN A 393 -1.17 13.95 7.12
CA GLN A 393 0.22 13.52 7.13
C GLN A 393 0.86 13.70 5.76
N LYS A 394 2.19 13.81 5.71
CA LYS A 394 2.92 14.05 4.45
C LYS A 394 4.17 13.19 4.35
N ILE A 395 4.34 12.55 3.19
CA ILE A 395 5.60 11.94 2.76
C ILE A 395 6.14 12.77 1.59
N ASN A 396 7.34 13.29 1.77
CA ASN A 396 8.07 14.19 0.87
C ASN A 396 9.48 13.64 0.64
N LEU A 397 9.53 12.38 0.22
CA LEU A 397 10.72 11.65 -0.20
C LEU A 397 10.35 10.78 -1.40
N PRO A 398 11.29 10.47 -2.32
CA PRO A 398 11.08 9.43 -3.31
C PRO A 398 10.64 8.13 -2.63
N LEU A 399 9.46 7.63 -3.00
CA LEU A 399 8.78 6.50 -2.36
C LEU A 399 8.78 5.29 -3.29
N PHE A 400 9.36 4.19 -2.82
CA PHE A 400 9.44 2.93 -3.56
C PHE A 400 8.64 1.82 -2.87
N PHE A 401 7.77 1.15 -3.62
CA PHE A 401 7.07 -0.04 -3.13
C PHE A 401 7.76 -1.29 -3.66
N GLU A 402 8.64 -1.86 -2.85
CA GLU A 402 9.43 -3.06 -3.17
C GLU A 402 8.60 -4.35 -2.97
N SER A 403 7.58 -4.29 -2.10
CA SER A 403 6.59 -5.35 -1.88
C SER A 403 5.17 -4.87 -2.21
N ASN A 404 4.24 -5.82 -2.36
CA ASN A 404 2.82 -5.48 -2.36
C ASN A 404 2.49 -4.70 -1.09
N THR A 405 1.67 -3.65 -1.19
CA THR A 405 1.45 -2.73 -0.06
C THR A 405 0.01 -2.25 0.00
N ASP A 406 -0.57 -2.29 1.19
CA ASP A 406 -1.88 -1.71 1.47
C ASP A 406 -1.74 -0.35 2.16
N ILE A 407 -2.40 0.67 1.60
CA ILE A 407 -2.44 2.02 2.13
C ILE A 407 -3.85 2.35 2.58
N ALA A 408 -4.03 2.62 3.87
CA ALA A 408 -5.33 2.90 4.46
C ALA A 408 -5.33 4.28 5.14
N VAL A 409 -6.13 5.20 4.59
CA VAL A 409 -6.35 6.52 5.18
C VAL A 409 -7.77 6.58 5.75
N ALA A 410 -7.89 6.83 7.05
CA ALA A 410 -9.16 6.94 7.73
C ALA A 410 -10.00 8.13 7.22
N SER A 411 -11.31 8.06 7.42
CA SER A 411 -12.21 9.17 7.08
C SER A 411 -11.81 10.44 7.84
N GLY A 412 -11.73 11.57 7.13
CA GLY A 412 -11.28 12.86 7.67
C GLY A 412 -9.75 13.01 7.79
N ALA A 413 -8.98 11.93 7.59
CA ALA A 413 -7.52 11.98 7.51
C ALA A 413 -7.04 12.17 6.07
N THR A 414 -5.76 12.48 5.88
CA THR A 414 -5.14 12.60 4.55
C THR A 414 -3.69 12.15 4.59
N LEU A 415 -3.26 11.44 3.54
CA LEU A 415 -1.85 11.17 3.27
C LEU A 415 -1.44 11.85 1.97
N THR A 416 -0.65 12.92 2.05
CA THR A 416 -0.09 13.58 0.86
C THR A 416 1.26 12.96 0.51
N ILE A 417 1.44 12.55 -0.74
CA ILE A 417 2.74 12.17 -1.32
C ILE A 417 3.20 13.29 -2.22
N SER A 418 4.31 13.95 -1.90
CA SER A 418 4.78 15.15 -2.65
C SER A 418 6.06 14.95 -3.45
N ASP A 419 6.67 13.76 -3.37
CA ASP A 419 7.83 13.38 -4.16
C ASP A 419 7.51 12.12 -4.99
N PRO A 420 8.31 11.78 -6.03
CA PRO A 420 7.98 10.71 -6.96
C PRO A 420 7.68 9.38 -6.28
N MET A 421 6.59 8.74 -6.73
CA MET A 421 6.14 7.44 -6.26
C MET A 421 6.40 6.38 -7.31
N THR A 422 7.07 5.29 -6.94
CA THR A 422 7.37 4.16 -7.82
C THR A 422 6.79 2.86 -7.29
N VAL A 423 5.92 2.23 -8.07
CA VAL A 423 5.47 0.85 -7.88
C VAL A 423 6.38 -0.07 -8.69
N ARG A 424 7.11 -0.95 -8.01
CA ARG A 424 8.08 -1.85 -8.66
C ARG A 424 7.39 -2.90 -9.53
N ALA A 425 8.18 -3.49 -10.44
CA ALA A 425 7.70 -4.49 -11.37
C ALA A 425 6.96 -5.64 -10.67
N GLY A 426 5.77 -5.97 -11.16
CA GLY A 426 4.91 -7.02 -10.61
C GLY A 426 4.34 -6.76 -9.22
N ARG A 427 4.53 -5.55 -8.64
CA ARG A 427 3.99 -5.19 -7.32
C ARG A 427 2.64 -4.53 -7.43
N THR A 428 1.81 -4.76 -6.42
CA THR A 428 0.48 -4.16 -6.29
C THR A 428 0.46 -3.24 -5.07
N VAL A 429 0.07 -1.99 -5.29
CA VAL A 429 -0.25 -1.03 -4.22
C VAL A 429 -1.74 -0.78 -4.22
N SER A 430 -2.41 -0.97 -3.09
CA SER A 430 -3.84 -0.74 -2.96
C SER A 430 -4.11 0.38 -1.97
N LYS A 431 -4.76 1.46 -2.40
CA LYS A 431 -5.07 2.59 -1.52
C LYS A 431 -6.56 2.71 -1.22
N THR A 432 -6.87 3.18 -0.01
CA THR A 432 -8.21 3.65 0.41
C THR A 432 -8.10 4.96 1.17
N GLY A 433 -9.15 5.77 1.12
CA GLY A 433 -9.20 7.11 1.69
C GLY A 433 -8.52 8.18 0.82
N ASN A 434 -8.38 9.38 1.39
CA ASN A 434 -7.85 10.55 0.70
C ASN A 434 -6.31 10.50 0.63
N MET A 435 -5.78 10.29 -0.57
CA MET A 435 -4.34 10.22 -0.82
C MET A 435 -3.97 11.03 -2.08
N PRO A 436 -3.80 12.35 -1.96
CA PRO A 436 -3.27 13.17 -3.06
C PRO A 436 -1.80 12.82 -3.35
N ILE A 437 -1.49 12.58 -4.61
CA ILE A 437 -0.12 12.35 -5.09
C ILE A 437 0.28 13.56 -5.95
N GLU A 438 1.05 14.48 -5.37
CA GLU A 438 1.47 15.76 -5.96
C GLU A 438 2.75 15.63 -6.81
N ALA A 439 3.19 14.41 -7.10
CA ALA A 439 4.37 14.12 -7.90
C ALA A 439 4.15 12.97 -8.88
N GLN A 440 5.09 12.79 -9.80
CA GLN A 440 4.99 11.76 -10.85
C GLN A 440 4.84 10.36 -10.24
N VAL A 441 3.80 9.66 -10.69
CA VAL A 441 3.63 8.22 -10.43
C VAL A 441 4.30 7.43 -11.56
N THR A 442 5.14 6.47 -11.19
CA THR A 442 5.74 5.48 -12.10
C THR A 442 5.32 4.08 -11.66
N ILE A 443 4.78 3.29 -12.59
CA ILE A 443 4.42 1.90 -12.36
C ILE A 443 5.22 1.05 -13.35
N GLU A 444 6.18 0.29 -12.83
CA GLU A 444 7.03 -0.57 -13.65
C GLU A 444 6.24 -1.76 -14.23
N ALA A 445 6.90 -2.57 -15.07
CA ALA A 445 6.25 -3.64 -15.83
C ALA A 445 5.42 -4.60 -14.95
N GLY A 446 4.16 -4.81 -15.32
CA GLY A 446 3.20 -5.64 -14.59
C GLY A 446 2.80 -5.12 -13.21
N GLY A 447 3.23 -3.93 -12.79
CA GLY A 447 2.82 -3.31 -11.55
C GLY A 447 1.38 -2.80 -11.60
N VAL A 448 0.75 -2.67 -10.43
CA VAL A 448 -0.65 -2.24 -10.31
C VAL A 448 -0.79 -1.22 -9.17
N LEU A 449 -1.46 -0.10 -9.46
CA LEU A 449 -1.96 0.83 -8.44
C LEU A 449 -3.50 0.72 -8.40
N ASN A 450 -4.05 0.12 -7.35
CA ASN A 450 -5.49 0.08 -7.12
C ASN A 450 -5.95 1.32 -6.37
N LEU A 451 -6.83 2.10 -6.99
CA LEU A 451 -7.49 3.25 -6.39
C LEU A 451 -8.86 2.79 -5.85
N GLY A 452 -8.91 2.51 -4.55
CA GLY A 452 -10.12 2.13 -3.82
C GLY A 452 -11.01 3.32 -3.48
N ALA A 453 -11.92 3.12 -2.52
CA ALA A 453 -12.84 4.15 -2.04
C ALA A 453 -12.09 5.37 -1.48
N GLY A 454 -12.66 6.56 -1.67
CA GLY A 454 -12.12 7.84 -1.22
C GLY A 454 -11.41 8.64 -2.32
N PRO A 455 -11.26 9.97 -2.15
CA PRO A 455 -10.71 10.84 -3.18
C PRO A 455 -9.30 10.45 -3.64
N SER A 456 -9.02 10.65 -4.91
CA SER A 456 -7.71 10.36 -5.52
C SER A 456 -7.32 11.50 -6.45
N SER A 457 -6.10 12.00 -6.32
CA SER A 457 -5.48 12.85 -7.32
C SER A 457 -4.05 12.40 -7.61
N MET A 458 -3.62 12.58 -8.86
CA MET A 458 -2.26 12.30 -9.31
C MET A 458 -1.74 13.47 -10.13
N TYR A 459 -0.49 13.85 -9.89
CA TYR A 459 0.19 14.83 -10.72
C TYR A 459 0.62 14.20 -12.04
N LYS A 460 0.11 14.75 -13.14
CA LYS A 460 0.28 14.27 -14.52
C LYS A 460 -0.19 12.84 -14.73
N ALA A 461 -0.25 12.44 -16.00
CA ALA A 461 -0.54 11.04 -16.35
C ALA A 461 0.55 10.11 -15.78
N PRO A 462 0.18 8.92 -15.26
CA PRO A 462 1.15 7.98 -14.73
C PRO A 462 2.05 7.44 -15.86
N ILE A 463 3.32 7.19 -15.54
CA ILE A 463 4.25 6.49 -16.44
C ILE A 463 4.05 5.00 -16.22
N LEU A 464 3.59 4.31 -17.26
CA LEU A 464 3.22 2.89 -17.20
C LEU A 464 4.20 2.03 -18.00
N GLY A 465 4.82 1.05 -17.34
CA GLY A 465 5.57 -0.02 -17.97
C GLY A 465 4.66 -1.03 -18.69
N ALA A 466 5.28 -1.99 -19.39
CA ALA A 466 4.53 -3.02 -20.09
C ALA A 466 3.60 -3.81 -19.14
N GLY A 467 2.31 -3.90 -19.46
CA GLY A 467 1.33 -4.60 -18.62
C GLY A 467 0.93 -3.88 -17.33
N ALA A 468 1.45 -2.68 -17.06
CA ALA A 468 1.16 -1.92 -15.86
C ALA A 468 -0.26 -1.32 -15.87
N LYS A 469 -0.84 -1.15 -14.67
CA LYS A 469 -2.23 -0.70 -14.51
C LYS A 469 -2.38 0.34 -13.40
N VAL A 470 -3.20 1.35 -13.66
CA VAL A 470 -3.97 2.04 -12.62
C VAL A 470 -5.38 1.46 -12.67
N ASN A 471 -5.82 0.83 -11.59
CA ASN A 471 -7.14 0.19 -11.51
C ASN A 471 -8.05 1.01 -10.60
N ILE A 472 -9.04 1.67 -11.20
CA ILE A 472 -10.04 2.48 -10.50
C ILE A 472 -11.18 1.56 -10.03
N THR A 473 -11.29 1.39 -8.72
CA THR A 473 -12.39 0.66 -8.07
C THR A 473 -13.28 1.57 -7.22
N GLY A 474 -12.78 2.75 -6.84
CA GLY A 474 -13.55 3.85 -6.25
C GLY A 474 -14.34 4.66 -7.28
N ASP A 475 -14.50 5.96 -7.01
CA ASP A 475 -15.35 6.86 -7.81
C ASP A 475 -14.61 7.49 -9.00
N GLY A 476 -13.29 7.63 -8.93
CA GLY A 476 -12.50 8.26 -9.98
C GLY A 476 -11.11 8.71 -9.54
N VAL A 477 -10.45 9.46 -10.40
CA VAL A 477 -9.17 10.12 -10.13
C VAL A 477 -9.07 11.44 -10.88
N ASN A 478 -8.56 12.47 -10.19
CA ASN A 478 -8.27 13.77 -10.79
C ASN A 478 -6.79 13.79 -11.19
N ILE A 479 -6.51 13.95 -12.47
CA ILE A 479 -5.15 14.03 -13.01
C ILE A 479 -4.78 15.50 -13.15
N LEU A 480 -4.02 15.99 -12.17
CA LEU A 480 -3.64 17.40 -12.08
C LEU A 480 -2.58 17.75 -13.12
N GLU A 481 -2.72 18.90 -13.79
CA GLU A 481 -1.86 19.30 -14.92
C GLU A 481 -1.73 18.17 -15.98
N GLY A 482 -2.82 17.45 -16.21
CA GLY A 482 -2.87 16.28 -17.09
C GLY A 482 -2.91 16.63 -18.58
N ASN A 483 -2.38 15.72 -19.41
CA ASN A 483 -2.61 15.79 -20.85
C ASN A 483 -3.77 14.86 -21.22
N LEU A 484 -4.92 15.42 -21.64
CA LEU A 484 -6.13 14.67 -21.96
C LEU A 484 -5.86 13.51 -22.93
N ALA A 485 -5.16 13.77 -24.04
CA ALA A 485 -4.87 12.75 -25.05
C ALA A 485 -4.09 11.56 -24.50
N THR A 486 -3.13 11.81 -23.60
CA THR A 486 -2.35 10.75 -22.95
C THR A 486 -3.22 9.91 -22.02
N VAL A 487 -4.06 10.56 -21.20
CA VAL A 487 -4.97 9.87 -20.26
C VAL A 487 -6.01 9.06 -21.05
N THR A 488 -6.63 9.65 -22.07
CA THR A 488 -7.58 8.96 -22.96
C THR A 488 -6.94 7.75 -23.63
N ALA A 489 -5.71 7.83 -24.13
CA ALA A 489 -5.02 6.69 -24.74
C ALA A 489 -4.78 5.55 -23.72
N GLN A 490 -4.43 5.88 -22.47
CA GLN A 490 -4.27 4.88 -21.40
C GLN A 490 -5.61 4.24 -21.01
N ILE A 491 -6.70 5.01 -20.97
CA ILE A 491 -8.06 4.49 -20.70
C ILE A 491 -8.52 3.57 -21.83
N LYS A 492 -8.36 4.01 -23.08
CA LYS A 492 -8.70 3.23 -24.26
C LYS A 492 -7.98 1.88 -24.29
N THR A 493 -6.67 1.88 -24.02
CA THR A 493 -5.88 0.64 -23.97
C THR A 493 -6.42 -0.34 -22.93
N ALA A 494 -6.86 0.18 -21.78
CA ALA A 494 -7.42 -0.64 -20.71
C ALA A 494 -8.80 -1.20 -21.08
N LEU A 495 -9.63 -0.41 -21.74
CA LEU A 495 -10.92 -0.82 -22.28
C LEU A 495 -10.76 -1.92 -23.34
N GLU A 496 -10.04 -1.63 -24.41
CA GLU A 496 -9.94 -2.52 -25.58
C GLU A 496 -9.39 -3.89 -25.23
N ASN A 497 -8.40 -3.99 -24.34
CA ASN A 497 -7.79 -5.25 -23.87
C ASN A 497 -7.59 -6.31 -24.99
N GLY A 498 -6.96 -5.92 -26.09
CA GLY A 498 -6.74 -6.82 -27.23
C GLY A 498 -8.01 -7.23 -27.99
N GLY A 499 -9.07 -6.42 -27.93
CA GLY A 499 -10.37 -6.64 -28.59
C GLY A 499 -11.48 -7.18 -27.68
N ASN A 500 -11.21 -7.34 -26.38
CA ASN A 500 -12.16 -7.87 -25.39
C ASN A 500 -13.08 -6.80 -24.78
N PHE A 501 -12.83 -5.50 -24.98
CA PHE A 501 -13.67 -4.39 -24.49
C PHE A 501 -14.17 -4.58 -23.04
N ASP A 502 -13.27 -4.89 -22.11
CA ASP A 502 -13.62 -5.44 -20.79
C ASP A 502 -12.99 -4.71 -19.61
N TRP A 503 -12.22 -3.63 -19.83
CA TRP A 503 -11.55 -2.86 -18.78
C TRP A 503 -10.39 -3.58 -18.06
N GLN A 504 -9.95 -4.74 -18.54
CA GLN A 504 -8.85 -5.50 -17.94
C GLN A 504 -7.48 -5.26 -18.59
N GLY A 505 -7.40 -4.47 -19.66
CA GLY A 505 -6.14 -4.19 -20.35
C GLY A 505 -5.13 -3.41 -19.49
N PRO A 506 -3.89 -3.23 -19.99
CA PRO A 506 -2.95 -2.29 -19.39
C PRO A 506 -3.44 -0.84 -19.56
N GLY A 507 -2.99 0.08 -18.72
CA GLY A 507 -3.44 1.48 -18.75
C GLY A 507 -4.23 1.89 -17.51
N ILE A 508 -5.14 2.85 -17.68
CA ILE A 508 -6.06 3.31 -16.63
C ILE A 508 -7.39 2.59 -16.82
N GLY A 509 -7.63 1.53 -16.06
CA GLY A 509 -8.80 0.65 -16.20
C GLY A 509 -9.68 0.61 -14.97
N SER A 510 -10.76 -0.18 -15.03
CA SER A 510 -11.67 -0.38 -13.90
C SER A 510 -12.18 -1.82 -13.83
N THR A 511 -11.64 -2.57 -12.87
CA THR A 511 -12.19 -3.90 -12.52
C THR A 511 -13.62 -3.81 -11.98
N ARG A 512 -14.03 -2.67 -11.40
CA ARG A 512 -15.42 -2.41 -11.01
C ARG A 512 -16.33 -2.35 -12.24
N ALA A 513 -15.96 -1.59 -13.27
CA ALA A 513 -16.72 -1.54 -14.53
C ALA A 513 -16.85 -2.93 -15.17
N PHE A 514 -15.74 -3.67 -15.26
CA PHE A 514 -15.75 -5.05 -15.74
C PHE A 514 -16.77 -5.93 -15.00
N GLN A 515 -16.70 -5.96 -13.66
CA GLN A 515 -17.55 -6.80 -12.83
C GLN A 515 -19.03 -6.40 -12.92
N GLN A 516 -19.33 -5.10 -12.94
CA GLN A 516 -20.70 -4.61 -13.03
C GLN A 516 -21.31 -4.84 -14.40
N ASN A 517 -20.53 -4.70 -15.48
CA ASN A 517 -20.99 -5.05 -16.84
C ASN A 517 -21.25 -6.55 -17.00
N GLN A 518 -20.36 -7.40 -16.47
CA GLN A 518 -20.62 -8.84 -16.44
C GLN A 518 -21.88 -9.20 -15.65
N THR A 519 -22.10 -8.55 -14.50
CA THR A 519 -23.28 -8.78 -13.68
C THR A 519 -24.56 -8.34 -14.39
N ALA A 520 -24.49 -7.23 -15.13
CA ALA A 520 -25.59 -6.73 -15.96
C ALA A 520 -25.82 -7.59 -17.23
N GLY A 521 -24.80 -8.33 -17.68
CA GLY A 521 -24.82 -9.00 -18.99
C GLY A 521 -24.81 -7.99 -20.15
N SER A 522 -24.33 -6.77 -19.93
CA SER A 522 -24.35 -5.68 -20.89
C SER A 522 -23.30 -4.61 -20.55
N PHE A 523 -22.88 -3.79 -21.52
CA PHE A 523 -22.00 -2.64 -21.27
C PHE A 523 -22.81 -1.44 -20.81
N LEU A 524 -22.78 -1.16 -19.51
CA LEU A 524 -23.48 -0.04 -18.87
C LEU A 524 -22.51 0.95 -18.24
N TYR A 525 -21.41 0.44 -17.70
CA TYR A 525 -20.47 1.19 -16.88
C TYR A 525 -19.09 1.27 -17.53
N GLY A 526 -18.43 2.41 -17.33
CA GLY A 526 -17.10 2.66 -17.83
C GLY A 526 -16.35 3.67 -16.99
N LEU A 527 -15.20 4.08 -17.49
CA LEU A 527 -14.52 5.30 -17.06
C LEU A 527 -14.83 6.37 -18.08
N GLY A 528 -15.36 7.51 -17.65
CA GLY A 528 -15.44 8.73 -18.45
C GLY A 528 -14.26 9.65 -18.17
N VAL A 529 -13.84 10.42 -19.18
CA VAL A 529 -12.67 11.31 -19.07
C VAL A 529 -12.87 12.63 -19.79
N ILE A 530 -12.71 13.75 -19.09
CA ILE A 530 -12.83 15.09 -19.67
C ILE A 530 -11.64 15.97 -19.25
N LEU A 531 -11.25 16.91 -20.10
CA LEU A 531 -10.50 18.08 -19.63
C LEU A 531 -11.49 18.97 -18.85
N ASN A 532 -11.10 19.55 -17.73
CA ASN A 532 -11.99 20.37 -16.92
C ASN A 532 -12.15 21.80 -17.48
N ASP A 533 -12.18 21.99 -18.80
CA ASP A 533 -12.17 23.32 -19.43
C ASP A 533 -13.42 23.57 -20.30
N LEU A 534 -14.17 24.63 -20.00
CA LEU A 534 -15.33 25.07 -20.80
C LEU A 534 -14.94 25.54 -22.20
N ALA A 535 -13.66 25.79 -22.48
CA ALA A 535 -13.17 26.07 -23.84
C ALA A 535 -13.54 24.95 -24.83
N GLN A 536 -13.75 23.72 -24.36
CA GLN A 536 -14.23 22.59 -25.17
C GLN A 536 -15.62 22.83 -25.78
N VAL A 537 -16.44 23.69 -25.18
CA VAL A 537 -17.76 24.10 -25.69
C VAL A 537 -17.80 25.59 -26.09
N GLY A 538 -16.64 26.26 -26.17
CA GLY A 538 -16.54 27.68 -26.54
C GLY A 538 -16.74 28.67 -25.38
N GLY A 539 -16.74 28.18 -24.13
CA GLY A 539 -16.79 29.00 -22.92
C GLY A 539 -15.40 29.39 -22.38
N SER A 540 -15.36 29.78 -21.11
CA SER A 540 -14.11 30.11 -20.41
C SER A 540 -14.16 29.70 -18.94
N GLY A 541 -13.07 29.14 -18.42
CA GLY A 541 -12.96 28.73 -17.03
C GLY A 541 -13.26 27.24 -16.84
N PRO A 542 -13.17 26.74 -15.60
CA PRO A 542 -13.34 25.33 -15.34
C PRO A 542 -14.80 24.89 -15.46
N ILE A 543 -15.03 23.63 -15.86
CA ILE A 543 -16.37 23.01 -15.83
C ILE A 543 -16.80 22.83 -14.37
N TYR A 544 -15.92 22.24 -13.57
CA TYR A 544 -16.07 22.02 -12.15
C TYR A 544 -15.05 22.83 -11.36
N SER A 545 -15.47 23.46 -10.26
CA SER A 545 -14.54 24.03 -9.26
C SER A 545 -14.09 23.00 -8.23
N THR A 546 -14.91 21.96 -8.01
CA THR A 546 -14.62 20.81 -7.16
C THR A 546 -15.09 19.53 -7.83
N PHE A 547 -14.29 18.47 -7.77
CA PHE A 547 -14.65 17.16 -8.32
C PHE A 547 -14.11 16.05 -7.41
N ASN A 548 -14.93 15.03 -7.12
CA ASN A 548 -14.61 13.97 -6.15
C ASN A 548 -14.18 14.50 -4.77
N GLY A 549 -14.72 15.65 -4.34
CA GLY A 549 -14.40 16.26 -3.04
C GLY A 549 -13.02 16.93 -2.98
N GLN A 550 -12.39 17.20 -4.12
CA GLN A 550 -11.13 17.93 -4.24
C GLN A 550 -11.31 19.16 -5.14
N ASP A 551 -10.55 20.21 -4.86
CA ASP A 551 -10.45 21.37 -5.75
C ASP A 551 -9.80 20.96 -7.07
N VAL A 552 -10.32 21.48 -8.19
CA VAL A 552 -9.80 21.20 -9.53
C VAL A 552 -9.75 22.48 -10.36
N ALA A 553 -8.74 22.58 -11.20
CA ALA A 553 -8.49 23.70 -12.12
C ALA A 553 -8.89 23.33 -13.55
N ALA A 554 -8.91 24.31 -14.46
CA ALA A 554 -9.36 24.12 -15.84
C ALA A 554 -8.46 23.17 -16.65
N ASP A 555 -7.18 23.12 -16.31
CA ASP A 555 -6.16 22.27 -16.94
C ASP A 555 -6.06 20.85 -16.35
N ASP A 556 -6.92 20.51 -15.38
CA ASP A 556 -6.99 19.17 -14.83
C ASP A 556 -7.81 18.23 -15.74
N VAL A 557 -7.41 16.96 -15.78
CA VAL A 557 -8.17 15.91 -16.46
C VAL A 557 -8.93 15.10 -15.42
N LEU A 558 -10.25 15.06 -15.55
CA LEU A 558 -11.15 14.38 -14.62
C LEU A 558 -11.50 13.01 -15.17
N VAL A 559 -11.27 11.96 -14.38
CA VAL A 559 -11.66 10.59 -14.70
C VAL A 559 -12.66 10.10 -13.66
N LYS A 560 -13.79 9.56 -14.10
CA LYS A 560 -14.86 9.07 -13.21
C LYS A 560 -15.36 7.70 -13.62
N PHE A 561 -15.56 6.84 -12.64
CA PHE A 561 -16.38 5.64 -12.81
C PHE A 561 -17.84 6.08 -12.99
N THR A 562 -18.40 5.85 -14.18
CA THR A 562 -19.74 6.32 -14.53
C THR A 562 -20.42 5.42 -15.57
N TYR A 563 -21.60 5.82 -16.05
CA TYR A 563 -22.29 5.18 -17.16
C TYR A 563 -21.66 5.55 -18.50
N PHE A 564 -21.63 4.61 -19.44
CA PHE A 564 -21.40 4.97 -20.84
C PHE A 564 -22.52 5.91 -21.28
N GLY A 565 -22.22 7.15 -21.61
CA GLY A 565 -23.25 8.15 -21.90
C GLY A 565 -23.26 9.36 -20.98
N ASP A 566 -22.71 9.28 -19.77
CA ASP A 566 -22.59 10.42 -18.84
C ASP A 566 -21.43 11.31 -19.30
N ALA A 567 -21.70 12.17 -20.27
CA ALA A 567 -20.73 12.97 -21.01
C ALA A 567 -20.11 14.06 -20.13
N ASP A 568 -20.90 14.66 -19.23
CA ASP A 568 -20.42 15.71 -18.35
C ASP A 568 -19.84 15.19 -17.02
N LEU A 569 -19.90 13.89 -16.76
CA LEU A 569 -19.46 13.23 -15.51
C LEU A 569 -20.30 13.59 -14.29
N SER A 570 -21.56 14.00 -14.46
CA SER A 570 -22.51 14.27 -13.38
C SER A 570 -22.84 13.01 -12.56
N GLY A 571 -22.73 11.83 -13.18
CA GLY A 571 -23.09 10.53 -12.61
C GLY A 571 -24.50 10.05 -12.99
N SER A 572 -25.17 10.73 -13.91
CA SER A 572 -26.47 10.34 -14.49
C SER A 572 -26.43 10.53 -16.00
N ILE A 573 -27.41 9.97 -16.72
CA ILE A 573 -27.59 10.26 -18.15
C ILE A 573 -28.89 11.03 -18.30
N ASP A 574 -28.81 12.27 -18.77
CA ASP A 574 -29.96 13.15 -18.90
C ASP A 574 -29.97 13.96 -20.21
N ALA A 575 -30.79 15.01 -20.24
CA ALA A 575 -30.97 15.86 -21.41
C ALA A 575 -29.69 16.61 -21.82
N THR A 576 -28.79 16.90 -20.86
CA THR A 576 -27.49 17.54 -21.10
C THR A 576 -26.58 16.59 -21.87
N ASP A 577 -26.51 15.32 -21.49
CA ASP A 577 -25.69 14.31 -22.18
C ASP A 577 -26.13 14.10 -23.63
N TYR A 578 -27.43 13.95 -23.86
CA TYR A 578 -27.97 13.86 -25.23
C TYR A 578 -27.72 15.13 -26.04
N SER A 579 -27.75 16.30 -25.40
CA SER A 579 -27.41 17.56 -26.08
C SER A 579 -25.93 17.65 -26.43
N LEU A 580 -25.04 17.09 -25.59
CA LEU A 580 -23.60 17.06 -25.81
C LEU A 580 -23.24 16.13 -26.97
N ILE A 581 -23.73 14.89 -27.00
CA ILE A 581 -23.47 13.95 -28.11
C ILE A 581 -24.04 14.47 -29.44
N ASP A 582 -25.25 15.04 -29.44
CA ASP A 582 -25.86 15.60 -30.65
C ASP A 582 -25.07 16.80 -31.18
N ASN A 583 -24.59 17.67 -30.27
CA ASN A 583 -23.71 18.77 -30.63
C ASN A 583 -22.36 18.29 -31.13
N GLY A 584 -21.81 17.25 -30.51
CA GLY A 584 -20.58 16.61 -30.96
C GLY A 584 -20.71 16.04 -32.36
N TYR A 585 -21.77 15.28 -32.62
CA TYR A 585 -22.03 14.65 -33.92
C TYR A 585 -22.17 15.69 -35.04
N VAL A 586 -23.04 16.71 -34.84
CA VAL A 586 -23.29 17.75 -35.85
C VAL A 586 -22.02 18.53 -36.19
N ASN A 587 -21.16 18.78 -35.20
CA ASN A 587 -19.93 19.54 -35.38
C ASN A 587 -18.68 18.67 -35.65
N SER A 588 -18.84 17.35 -35.77
CA SER A 588 -17.73 16.40 -35.96
C SER A 588 -16.64 16.53 -34.89
N LEU A 589 -17.06 16.73 -33.63
CA LEU A 589 -16.17 16.76 -32.47
C LEU A 589 -15.79 15.34 -32.04
N THR A 590 -14.83 15.23 -31.12
CA THR A 590 -14.35 13.95 -30.58
C THR A 590 -14.17 14.04 -29.06
N GLY A 591 -13.90 12.90 -28.43
CA GLY A 591 -13.70 12.80 -26.99
C GLY A 591 -15.01 12.66 -26.20
N TRP A 592 -14.88 12.12 -24.99
CA TRP A 592 -15.99 11.71 -24.13
C TRP A 592 -17.03 12.80 -23.88
N LEU A 593 -16.58 14.04 -23.58
CA LEU A 593 -17.48 15.18 -23.33
C LEU A 593 -18.42 15.46 -24.52
N ASN A 594 -17.98 15.12 -25.73
CA ASN A 594 -18.74 15.33 -26.96
C ASN A 594 -19.47 14.06 -27.42
N GLY A 595 -19.40 12.95 -26.67
CA GLY A 595 -20.13 11.72 -26.95
C GLY A 595 -19.36 10.60 -27.66
N ASP A 596 -18.03 10.65 -27.75
CA ASP A 596 -17.19 9.52 -28.17
C ASP A 596 -16.91 8.63 -26.94
N PHE A 597 -17.85 7.71 -26.66
CA PHE A 597 -17.91 6.90 -25.44
C PHE A 597 -17.14 5.59 -25.56
N ASP A 598 -16.80 5.15 -26.76
CA ASP A 598 -15.95 3.97 -27.01
C ASP A 598 -14.48 4.32 -27.29
N TYR A 599 -14.13 5.61 -27.32
CA TYR A 599 -12.79 6.14 -27.57
C TYR A 599 -12.27 5.88 -28.99
N SER A 600 -13.15 5.63 -29.95
CA SER A 600 -12.78 5.38 -31.35
C SER A 600 -12.18 6.61 -32.04
N GLY A 601 -12.43 7.82 -31.52
CA GLY A 601 -12.04 9.09 -32.12
C GLY A 601 -13.07 9.63 -33.11
N SER A 602 -14.30 9.11 -33.09
CA SER A 602 -15.43 9.57 -33.89
C SER A 602 -16.72 9.31 -33.11
N ILE A 603 -17.78 10.07 -33.40
CA ILE A 603 -19.11 9.84 -32.83
C ILE A 603 -19.93 9.09 -33.86
N ASP A 604 -20.26 7.84 -33.60
CA ASP A 604 -20.95 6.97 -34.53
C ASP A 604 -22.09 6.14 -33.90
N ALA A 605 -22.56 5.15 -34.65
CA ALA A 605 -23.65 4.28 -34.24
C ALA A 605 -23.39 3.53 -32.91
N THR A 606 -22.11 3.25 -32.62
CA THR A 606 -21.66 2.57 -31.41
C THR A 606 -21.87 3.46 -30.19
N ASP A 607 -21.51 4.74 -30.28
CA ASP A 607 -21.66 5.70 -29.19
C ASP A 607 -23.13 5.94 -28.83
N TYR A 608 -23.97 6.14 -29.85
CA TYR A 608 -25.42 6.24 -29.65
C TYR A 608 -26.00 4.96 -29.05
N ALA A 609 -25.53 3.78 -29.48
CA ALA A 609 -25.98 2.52 -28.88
C ALA A 609 -25.51 2.36 -27.41
N LEU A 610 -24.35 2.89 -27.05
CA LEU A 610 -23.83 2.87 -25.68
C LEU A 610 -24.66 3.75 -24.73
N ILE A 611 -24.88 5.02 -25.07
CA ILE A 611 -25.70 5.95 -24.24
C ILE A 611 -27.14 5.47 -24.13
N ASP A 612 -27.74 5.02 -25.24
CA ASP A 612 -29.11 4.50 -25.28
C ASP A 612 -29.29 3.28 -24.38
N ASN A 613 -28.32 2.35 -24.44
CA ASN A 613 -28.32 1.15 -23.62
C ASN A 613 -28.13 1.47 -22.13
N ALA A 614 -27.27 2.42 -21.79
CA ALA A 614 -27.08 2.81 -20.41
C ALA A 614 -28.29 3.59 -19.87
N TYR A 615 -28.85 4.52 -20.65
CA TYR A 615 -30.04 5.28 -20.27
C TYR A 615 -31.23 4.37 -19.98
N VAL A 616 -31.50 3.37 -20.85
CA VAL A 616 -32.64 2.47 -20.63
C VAL A 616 -32.55 1.68 -19.32
N ASN A 617 -31.32 1.31 -18.93
CA ASN A 617 -31.05 0.58 -17.70
C ASN A 617 -30.94 1.51 -16.48
N GLN A 618 -30.75 2.81 -16.69
CA GLN A 618 -30.74 3.83 -15.63
C GLN A 618 -32.16 4.33 -15.31
N ALA A 619 -32.98 4.63 -16.32
CA ALA A 619 -34.23 5.39 -16.17
C ALA A 619 -35.50 4.72 -16.76
N GLY A 620 -35.40 3.58 -17.46
CA GLY A 620 -36.54 2.87 -18.06
C GLY A 620 -36.59 2.93 -19.61
N PRO A 621 -37.59 2.32 -20.26
CA PRO A 621 -37.59 2.07 -21.73
C PRO A 621 -37.44 3.36 -22.56
N LEU A 622 -36.60 3.30 -23.60
CA LEU A 622 -36.51 4.36 -24.61
C LEU A 622 -37.82 4.50 -25.38
N ALA A 623 -38.09 5.70 -25.88
CA ALA A 623 -39.19 5.92 -26.81
C ALA A 623 -38.93 5.12 -28.10
N GLU A 624 -39.93 4.38 -28.59
CA GLU A 624 -39.80 3.56 -29.82
C GLU A 624 -39.35 4.39 -31.03
N ALA A 625 -39.71 5.68 -31.08
CA ALA A 625 -39.30 6.55 -32.18
C ALA A 625 -37.82 6.98 -32.11
N MET A 626 -37.20 6.93 -30.94
CA MET A 626 -35.77 7.19 -30.78
C MET A 626 -34.92 6.06 -31.36
N ILE A 627 -35.25 4.81 -31.01
CA ILE A 627 -34.63 3.63 -31.63
C ILE A 627 -34.85 3.67 -33.15
N ALA A 628 -36.05 4.06 -33.59
CA ALA A 628 -36.35 4.20 -35.01
C ALA A 628 -35.52 5.32 -35.68
N GLU A 629 -35.28 6.44 -35.01
CA GLU A 629 -34.51 7.55 -35.55
C GLU A 629 -33.02 7.24 -35.63
N HIS A 630 -32.41 6.68 -34.58
CA HIS A 630 -31.02 6.22 -34.65
C HIS A 630 -30.84 5.10 -35.68
N THR A 631 -31.84 4.22 -35.85
CA THR A 631 -31.85 3.25 -36.97
C THR A 631 -31.99 3.95 -38.33
N ARG A 632 -32.73 5.05 -38.44
CA ARG A 632 -32.84 5.83 -39.69
C ARG A 632 -31.53 6.53 -40.03
N MET A 633 -30.82 6.99 -39.00
CA MET A 633 -29.56 7.71 -39.09
C MET A 633 -28.39 6.79 -39.47
N PHE A 634 -28.25 5.66 -38.77
CA PHE A 634 -27.11 4.75 -38.88
C PHE A 634 -27.43 3.40 -39.56
N GLY A 635 -28.70 3.13 -39.85
CA GLY A 635 -29.11 1.89 -40.49
C GLY A 635 -28.92 0.65 -39.60
N GLY A 636 -28.51 -0.45 -40.24
CA GLY A 636 -28.31 -1.73 -39.56
C GLY A 636 -27.13 -1.74 -38.58
N GLU A 637 -26.21 -0.78 -38.67
CA GLU A 637 -25.03 -0.68 -37.81
C GLU A 637 -25.42 -0.39 -36.36
N TYR A 638 -26.34 0.55 -36.15
CA TYR A 638 -26.87 0.85 -34.81
C TYR A 638 -27.57 -0.35 -34.16
N LEU A 639 -28.42 -1.05 -34.92
CA LEU A 639 -29.09 -2.25 -34.39
C LEU A 639 -28.10 -3.40 -34.12
N ALA A 640 -27.00 -3.48 -34.86
CA ALA A 640 -25.95 -4.46 -34.62
C ALA A 640 -25.16 -4.10 -33.35
N ALA A 641 -24.77 -2.83 -33.19
CA ALA A 641 -24.07 -2.31 -32.02
C ALA A 641 -24.92 -2.50 -30.74
N LEU A 642 -26.18 -2.06 -30.77
CA LEU A 642 -27.10 -2.19 -29.63
C LEU A 642 -27.28 -3.65 -29.19
N ARG A 643 -27.40 -4.58 -30.15
CA ARG A 643 -27.50 -6.01 -29.83
C ARG A 643 -26.22 -6.56 -29.22
N ALA A 644 -25.06 -6.23 -29.79
CA ALA A 644 -23.77 -6.65 -29.24
C ALA A 644 -23.65 -6.16 -27.78
N ILE A 645 -23.91 -4.87 -27.56
CA ILE A 645 -23.87 -4.22 -26.25
C ILE A 645 -24.84 -4.86 -25.24
N GLN A 646 -26.08 -5.14 -25.64
CA GLN A 646 -27.11 -5.76 -24.79
C GLN A 646 -26.86 -7.24 -24.49
N SER A 647 -26.04 -7.90 -25.31
CA SER A 647 -25.66 -9.30 -25.11
C SER A 647 -24.43 -9.49 -24.24
N GLY A 648 -23.68 -8.42 -23.95
CA GLY A 648 -22.44 -8.47 -23.19
C GLY A 648 -21.35 -9.34 -23.84
N VAL A 649 -21.53 -9.75 -25.10
CA VAL A 649 -20.63 -10.57 -25.88
C VAL A 649 -20.21 -9.74 -27.09
N ILE A 650 -18.90 -9.55 -27.25
CA ILE A 650 -18.34 -8.88 -28.42
C ILE A 650 -18.22 -9.94 -29.53
N PRO A 651 -18.84 -9.73 -30.70
CA PRO A 651 -18.54 -10.56 -31.86
C PRO A 651 -17.05 -10.39 -32.21
N GLU A 652 -16.32 -11.50 -32.33
CA GLU A 652 -14.85 -11.53 -32.41
C GLU A 652 -14.22 -10.47 -33.36
N PRO A 653 -12.97 -10.00 -33.10
CA PRO A 653 -12.33 -8.86 -33.78
C PRO A 653 -12.24 -8.94 -35.31
N ALA A 654 -12.37 -10.12 -35.90
CA ALA A 654 -12.44 -10.30 -37.35
C ALA A 654 -13.78 -9.83 -37.98
N SER A 655 -14.81 -9.57 -37.17
CA SER A 655 -16.16 -9.26 -37.67
C SER A 655 -16.49 -7.77 -37.74
N LEU A 656 -15.91 -6.91 -36.90
CA LEU A 656 -16.12 -5.45 -36.98
C LEU A 656 -15.28 -4.79 -38.09
N GLY A 657 -14.02 -5.20 -38.27
CA GLY A 657 -13.17 -4.67 -39.36
C GLY A 657 -13.57 -5.13 -40.77
N LEU A 658 -14.27 -6.27 -40.91
CA LEU A 658 -14.67 -6.82 -42.21
C LEU A 658 -16.10 -6.40 -42.63
N LEU A 659 -16.97 -6.04 -41.69
CA LEU A 659 -18.29 -5.43 -41.98
C LEU A 659 -18.16 -3.98 -42.49
N LEU A 660 -17.13 -3.25 -42.07
CA LEU A 660 -16.87 -1.85 -42.46
C LEU A 660 -16.18 -1.70 -43.84
N GLY A 661 -15.60 -2.77 -44.42
CA GLY A 661 -14.83 -2.68 -45.68
C GLY A 661 -15.55 -3.13 -46.96
N VAL A 662 -16.65 -3.91 -46.86
CA VAL A 662 -17.25 -4.57 -48.04
C VAL A 662 -18.44 -3.81 -48.63
N ALA A 663 -19.10 -2.94 -47.87
CA ALA A 663 -20.27 -2.18 -48.37
C ALA A 663 -19.93 -1.11 -49.44
N CYS A 664 -18.67 -0.65 -49.54
CA CYS A 664 -18.28 0.39 -50.48
C CYS A 664 -17.86 -0.08 -51.89
N SER A 665 -17.82 -1.38 -52.21
CA SER A 665 -17.24 -1.86 -53.49
C SER A 665 -18.21 -2.52 -54.49
N LEU A 666 -19.52 -2.52 -54.26
CA LEU A 666 -20.49 -3.07 -55.21
C LEU A 666 -21.57 -2.06 -55.66
N ARG A 667 -21.13 -0.98 -56.32
CA ARG A 667 -21.94 -0.30 -57.35
C ARG A 667 -21.22 -0.38 -58.70
N ARG A 668 -21.51 -1.42 -59.48
CA ARG A 668 -21.27 -1.41 -60.94
C ARG A 668 -22.53 -0.87 -61.64
N PRO A 669 -22.42 0.10 -62.57
CA PRO A 669 -23.56 0.51 -63.38
C PRO A 669 -23.95 -0.59 -64.37
N GLY A 670 -25.23 -0.96 -64.39
CA GLY A 670 -25.81 -1.91 -65.32
C GLY A 670 -25.69 -1.41 -66.77
N ARG A 671 -25.00 -2.21 -67.60
CA ARG A 671 -24.86 -1.96 -69.03
C ARG A 671 -26.13 -2.44 -69.75
N VAL A 672 -26.94 -1.49 -70.21
CA VAL A 672 -28.10 -1.74 -71.08
C VAL A 672 -27.62 -2.36 -72.39
N ARG A 673 -28.16 -3.54 -72.73
CA ARG A 673 -27.91 -4.24 -73.99
C ARG A 673 -29.02 -3.82 -74.97
N SER A 674 -28.69 -3.02 -75.98
CA SER A 674 -29.60 -2.70 -77.08
C SER A 674 -29.68 -3.89 -78.05
N THR A 675 -30.89 -4.40 -78.27
CA THR A 675 -31.21 -5.24 -79.42
C THR A 675 -31.54 -4.35 -80.62
N ARG A 676 -30.91 -4.60 -81.79
CA ARG A 676 -31.51 -4.53 -83.12
C ARG A 676 -30.52 -4.91 -84.23
N SER A 677 -31.06 -5.69 -85.17
CA SER A 677 -30.61 -6.14 -86.51
C SER A 677 -29.27 -6.86 -86.60
#